data_AF-A0A8S4NQT3-F1
#
_entry.id   AF-A0A8S4NQT3-F1
#
_cell.length_a   1.000
_cell.length_b   1.000
_cell.length_c   1.000
_cell.angle_alpha   90.00
_cell.angle_beta   90.00
_cell.angle_gamma   90.00
#
_symmetry.space_group_name_H-M   'P 1'
#
loop_
_entity.id
_entity.type
_entity.pdbx_description
1 polymer ?
#
loop_
_entity_poly.entity_id
_entity_poly.type
_entity_poly.pdbx_seq_one_letter_code
_entity_poly.pdbx_strand_id
1 'polypeptide(L)'
;MLLKSILRSVSAHTVRRSARLLFSKTGKWEKLDKEKKLEIEDHWKDKIRALDEEMKNSKLGDREKHYVVSMFPYPSGKLHMGHIRVYTISDVMARYFTLQGKSVIHPMGWDGFGLPAENAAIERGIQPENWTYSNIRHMKQQLKEMCYSFDWDREVTTCSPTYYRWTQYIFLLMYKAGLAYQKDAEVNWDPVDETVLAEEQINGDGKSWRSGAKVEKKMLRQWYIKTTKYHKSLLEGLDTLDPLHWKDVIAMQREWLGPHGEYRISVPLKDKEGNPAPEGLTGHIEDTVDFESLRWIVLSPNHLLNTPNNVKEANGVLTTLNLTTLHKNRWDEEVPIYVVDDIELFRNGEELHLGIGCLPFCHEDFNKTRLLPGKDDSLPCTSKKLNTSDMSHDVECYPCSKNLRDWLISRQRYWGTPIPIIHCKTCKVVPVPFEDLPVELPKVMSHGRGQSALKLANDWIHTTCPKCGGSAERETDTMDTFLDSSWYFLRYLDATNTSEPFAKNVAKQGMPVDLYIGGKEHAVLHLYYARFFNHFLHDMGLVGCREPFTKLLTQGMIQGRTYQCPTTGRYLKPDEIEFKGKDAYVIGGDRPLVVGWDKMSKSKYNGVDPQDVLSEYGVDTTRLCILSNVSPKSDRQWTDEQFKGVNNWQKKMWNLVATYVENRANAIDPMPAKETEEFKKAEKIMNETRNKLLGDITFHFHHTFLLSSAISRMHQWTGLLKKQKPEVATYSSEYERMLSELVVMVAPMAPMFASELWEGMKSANHISNCQDWESPVLSQNWPKIDETANGHLYISVLRNEVDTIPIPMYKMEAMTNKEIQELAFQSKRLRKVLDNNNISWNKSDQEYTIAQDLDNSKKLTISVERIPGCSTRGSTRGLHVATSKGHRISASNHKLYLAFAKRSPLLCQTNLAGTRPKSNLNRRFATKTIDEDEPYRNVAQIGERTWKIDEIDVLGERPILYAIKGHDKTILVDTGLATGDYKAFLRSQPELSDLPYTIINTHAHCDHISSNFRFSPPEGPVSDVNDLCMGSADKDFSLGHQDAVLDPSLGYLMNAVPKPFKITKWLAEGDMVYLNDAEPNPHEALHVVNLPGHTPDSIGLYMPCGKRIFVGDLIYRNAAILLFLRGTDFQVWRSSVHKLKTFVEERDGLENTTLSCAHIDPNLPATELNELVQFCDDIDLGKNLPHEVTRKYLVNKDLGYIKDEWGVVEWKSSSGNYEVLATRDFSVIDY
;
A
#
# COMPACT_ATOMS: atom_id res chain seq x y z
N MET A 1 -12.96 82.69 10.39
CA MET A 1 -13.82 82.26 11.52
C MET A 1 -15.03 81.41 11.10
N LEU A 2 -15.49 81.39 9.84
CA LEU A 2 -16.58 80.50 9.39
C LEU A 2 -16.19 79.01 9.21
N LEU A 3 -14.91 78.66 8.99
CA LEU A 3 -14.50 77.25 8.82
C LEU A 3 -14.48 76.43 10.13
N LYS A 4 -14.54 77.08 11.31
CA LYS A 4 -14.52 76.38 12.60
C LYS A 4 -15.92 75.95 13.08
N SER A 5 -17.02 76.42 12.47
CA SER A 5 -18.38 75.99 12.84
C SER A 5 -18.93 74.84 11.99
N ILE A 6 -18.43 74.66 10.75
CA ILE A 6 -18.90 73.55 9.88
C ILE A 6 -18.29 72.19 10.29
N LEU A 7 -17.13 72.18 10.93
CA LEU A 7 -16.53 70.96 11.47
C LEU A 7 -17.14 70.46 12.79
N ARG A 8 -18.20 71.12 13.30
CA ARG A 8 -18.91 70.69 14.53
C ARG A 8 -20.28 70.05 14.28
N SER A 9 -20.74 69.92 13.03
CA SER A 9 -22.09 69.42 12.73
C SER A 9 -22.16 68.17 11.85
N VAL A 10 -21.07 67.42 11.67
CA VAL A 10 -21.12 66.01 11.20
C VAL A 10 -20.59 65.09 12.30
N SER A 11 -21.07 65.36 13.51
CA SER A 11 -20.94 64.55 14.72
C SER A 11 -22.35 64.15 15.16
N ALA A 12 -22.97 63.24 14.42
CA ALA A 12 -24.07 62.37 14.83
C ALA A 12 -24.57 61.65 13.58
N HIS A 13 -24.43 60.32 13.53
CA HIS A 13 -24.79 59.39 12.44
C HIS A 13 -23.63 58.83 11.60
N THR A 14 -22.54 58.42 12.27
CA THR A 14 -21.73 57.29 11.78
C THR A 14 -21.48 56.37 12.96
N VAL A 15 -22.18 55.23 12.93
CA VAL A 15 -22.12 54.04 13.78
C VAL A 15 -21.03 54.07 14.87
N ARG A 16 -21.44 54.23 16.12
CA ARG A 16 -20.71 53.69 17.29
C ARG A 16 -20.57 52.18 17.09
N ARG A 17 -19.52 51.71 16.42
CA ARG A 17 -19.00 50.35 16.66
C ARG A 17 -18.21 50.45 17.96
N SER A 18 -18.80 49.93 19.04
CA SER A 18 -18.08 49.60 20.26
C SER A 18 -16.73 49.00 19.89
N ALA A 19 -15.62 49.61 20.31
CA ALA A 19 -14.30 49.03 20.11
C ALA A 19 -14.25 47.70 20.89
N ARG A 20 -14.47 46.58 20.20
CA ARG A 20 -14.22 45.24 20.69
C ARG A 20 -12.71 45.09 20.74
N LEU A 21 -12.16 44.79 21.91
CA LEU A 21 -10.71 44.84 22.12
C LEU A 21 -10.17 43.45 22.53
N LEU A 22 -8.91 43.16 22.19
CA LEU A 22 -8.24 41.90 22.53
C LEU A 22 -7.74 41.91 23.98
N PHE A 23 -7.59 40.73 24.59
CA PHE A 23 -7.04 40.67 25.94
C PHE A 23 -5.62 41.19 25.95
N SER A 24 -4.78 40.73 25.02
CA SER A 24 -3.39 41.20 24.82
C SER A 24 -3.25 42.71 24.62
N LYS A 25 -4.33 43.40 24.23
CA LYS A 25 -4.37 44.87 24.06
C LYS A 25 -4.98 45.63 25.24
N THR A 26 -5.87 44.99 26.02
CA THR A 26 -6.73 45.73 26.97
C THR A 26 -6.89 45.12 28.35
N GLY A 27 -6.39 43.91 28.55
CA GLY A 27 -6.56 43.17 29.79
C GLY A 27 -8.01 42.77 30.09
N LYS A 28 -8.93 42.86 29.11
CA LYS A 28 -10.35 42.49 29.28
C LYS A 28 -10.71 41.27 28.47
N TRP A 29 -11.39 40.32 29.11
CA TRP A 29 -11.82 39.08 28.48
C TRP A 29 -13.25 39.21 27.92
N GLU A 30 -13.36 39.34 26.60
CA GLU A 30 -14.67 39.42 25.91
C GLU A 30 -15.17 38.04 25.46
N LYS A 31 -16.40 37.96 24.94
CA LYS A 31 -16.95 36.71 24.39
C LYS A 31 -16.19 36.29 23.12
N LEU A 32 -15.79 35.02 23.03
CA LEU A 32 -15.20 34.46 21.82
C LEU A 32 -16.27 34.18 20.74
N ASP A 33 -16.46 35.14 19.84
CA ASP A 33 -17.25 35.03 18.62
C ASP A 33 -16.37 35.00 17.36
N LYS A 34 -16.99 34.99 16.17
CA LYS A 34 -16.29 34.96 14.88
C LYS A 34 -15.40 36.19 14.70
N GLU A 35 -15.93 37.38 14.97
CA GLU A 35 -15.19 38.64 14.81
C GLU A 35 -13.96 38.65 15.72
N LYS A 36 -14.11 38.20 16.99
CA LYS A 36 -13.01 38.13 17.93
C LYS A 36 -11.90 37.19 17.49
N LYS A 37 -12.25 36.04 16.88
CA LYS A 37 -11.25 35.11 16.33
C LYS A 37 -10.44 35.74 15.20
N LEU A 38 -11.11 36.43 14.30
CA LEU A 38 -10.43 37.14 13.21
C LEU A 38 -9.54 38.27 13.74
N GLU A 39 -9.97 38.99 14.78
CA GLU A 39 -9.13 39.99 15.47
C GLU A 39 -7.88 39.37 16.11
N ILE A 40 -8.01 38.20 16.75
CA ILE A 40 -6.88 37.44 17.32
C ILE A 40 -5.89 37.09 16.20
N GLU A 41 -6.39 36.55 15.10
CA GLU A 41 -5.54 36.15 13.98
C GLU A 41 -4.81 37.34 13.36
N ASP A 42 -5.53 38.45 13.10
CA ASP A 42 -4.93 39.69 12.59
C ASP A 42 -3.84 40.24 13.52
N HIS A 43 -4.04 40.11 14.83
CA HIS A 43 -3.06 40.57 15.82
C HIS A 43 -1.79 39.70 15.89
N TRP A 44 -1.94 38.38 15.81
CA TRP A 44 -0.86 37.43 16.10
C TRP A 44 -0.11 36.94 14.87
N LYS A 45 -0.75 36.92 13.69
CA LYS A 45 -0.20 36.31 12.47
C LYS A 45 1.20 36.80 12.12
N ASP A 46 1.41 38.11 12.09
CA ASP A 46 2.72 38.67 11.74
C ASP A 46 3.75 38.53 12.87
N LYS A 47 3.30 38.58 14.13
CA LYS A 47 4.18 38.32 15.29
C LYS A 47 4.69 36.88 15.32
N ILE A 48 3.81 35.92 15.03
CA ILE A 48 4.16 34.50 15.00
C ILE A 48 5.09 34.20 13.83
N ARG A 49 4.84 34.78 12.65
CA ARG A 49 5.78 34.68 11.53
C ARG A 49 7.15 35.23 11.88
N ALA A 50 7.21 36.41 12.51
CA ALA A 50 8.49 36.99 12.95
C ALA A 50 9.20 36.10 13.98
N LEU A 51 8.45 35.53 14.93
CA LEU A 51 8.97 34.58 15.91
C LEU A 51 9.50 33.30 15.24
N ASP A 52 8.76 32.74 14.28
CA ASP A 52 9.19 31.56 13.53
C ASP A 52 10.51 31.82 12.80
N GLU A 53 10.69 32.99 12.17
CA GLU A 53 11.94 33.39 11.52
C GLU A 53 13.11 33.58 12.52
N GLU A 54 12.86 34.19 13.68
CA GLU A 54 13.85 34.31 14.75
C GLU A 54 14.28 32.93 15.30
N MET A 55 13.31 32.05 15.51
CA MET A 55 13.53 30.69 15.98
C MET A 55 14.30 29.83 14.98
N LYS A 56 14.19 30.10 13.67
CA LYS A 56 15.01 29.41 12.66
C LYS A 56 16.47 29.87 12.70
N ASN A 57 16.70 31.19 12.77
CA ASN A 57 18.04 31.78 12.74
C ASN A 57 18.89 31.44 13.98
N SER A 58 18.24 31.20 15.13
CA SER A 58 18.92 30.87 16.39
C SER A 58 19.34 29.39 16.53
N LYS A 59 18.94 28.50 15.60
CA LYS A 59 18.98 27.03 15.79
C LYS A 59 20.12 26.25 15.13
N LEU A 60 21.20 26.90 14.71
CA LEU A 60 22.37 26.24 14.08
C LEU A 60 23.36 25.57 15.08
N GLY A 61 23.02 25.47 16.38
CA GLY A 61 23.87 24.82 17.40
C GLY A 61 23.81 23.27 17.41
N ASP A 62 24.41 22.66 18.43
CA ASP A 62 24.59 21.21 18.68
C ASP A 62 23.27 20.41 18.93
N ARG A 63 22.12 20.93 18.48
CA ARG A 63 20.78 20.32 18.68
C ARG A 63 20.55 19.18 17.70
N GLU A 64 19.80 18.17 18.13
CA GLU A 64 19.36 17.08 17.24
C GLU A 64 18.51 17.64 16.09
N LYS A 65 18.92 17.34 14.85
CA LYS A 65 18.20 17.74 13.64
C LYS A 65 16.91 16.93 13.48
N HIS A 66 15.89 17.55 12.90
CA HIS A 66 14.69 16.86 12.45
C HIS A 66 14.16 17.45 11.15
N TYR A 67 13.95 16.61 10.13
CA TYR A 67 13.58 17.04 8.79
C TYR A 67 12.16 16.58 8.46
N VAL A 68 11.24 17.55 8.40
CA VAL A 68 9.82 17.33 8.11
C VAL A 68 9.53 17.87 6.71
N VAL A 69 9.15 16.98 5.79
CA VAL A 69 8.85 17.36 4.40
C VAL A 69 7.44 16.91 4.05
N SER A 70 6.65 17.82 3.50
CA SER A 70 5.41 17.48 2.83
C SER A 70 5.62 17.47 1.32
N MET A 71 4.88 16.61 0.62
CA MET A 71 4.83 16.63 -0.84
C MET A 71 4.45 18.04 -1.33
N PHE A 72 5.36 18.68 -2.07
CA PHE A 72 5.15 20.00 -2.63
C PHE A 72 4.02 20.00 -3.69
N PRO A 73 3.30 21.12 -3.89
CA PRO A 73 2.15 21.14 -4.79
C PRO A 73 2.55 21.43 -6.25
N TYR A 74 1.72 20.93 -7.17
CA TYR A 74 1.69 21.42 -8.55
C TYR A 74 1.03 22.80 -8.62
N PRO A 75 1.68 23.84 -9.16
CA PRO A 75 1.13 25.19 -9.30
C PRO A 75 0.19 25.31 -10.50
N SER A 76 -0.84 24.47 -10.53
CA SER A 76 -1.85 24.40 -11.59
C SER A 76 -3.07 25.30 -11.35
N GLY A 77 -3.11 26.04 -10.23
CA GLY A 77 -4.11 27.04 -9.90
C GLY A 77 -4.09 27.42 -8.42
N LYS A 78 -5.24 27.37 -7.73
CA LYS A 78 -5.35 27.67 -6.30
C LYS A 78 -5.23 26.41 -5.43
N LEU A 79 -4.85 26.60 -4.16
CA LEU A 79 -4.98 25.55 -3.14
C LEU A 79 -6.45 25.20 -2.89
N HIS A 80 -6.67 24.00 -2.36
CA HIS A 80 -7.96 23.48 -1.94
C HIS A 80 -7.81 22.79 -0.58
N MET A 81 -8.91 22.43 0.08
CA MET A 81 -8.85 21.85 1.44
C MET A 81 -7.98 20.59 1.57
N GLY A 82 -7.86 19.78 0.51
CA GLY A 82 -6.88 18.69 0.45
C GLY A 82 -5.44 19.14 0.70
N HIS A 83 -4.97 20.22 0.05
CA HIS A 83 -3.64 20.79 0.29
C HIS A 83 -3.49 21.32 1.72
N ILE A 84 -4.51 22.04 2.21
CA ILE A 84 -4.52 22.59 3.57
C ILE A 84 -4.39 21.45 4.60
N ARG A 85 -4.97 20.28 4.36
CA ARG A 85 -4.79 19.10 5.23
C ARG A 85 -3.33 18.69 5.35
N VAL A 86 -2.65 18.48 4.23
CA VAL A 86 -1.24 18.04 4.19
C VAL A 86 -0.34 19.04 4.92
N TYR A 87 -0.47 20.32 4.57
CA TYR A 87 0.42 21.35 5.08
C TYR A 87 0.12 21.73 6.54
N THR A 88 -1.12 21.60 6.99
CA THR A 88 -1.45 21.72 8.42
C THR A 88 -0.81 20.61 9.23
N ILE A 89 -0.89 19.35 8.77
CA ILE A 89 -0.24 18.23 9.46
C ILE A 89 1.28 18.44 9.50
N SER A 90 1.90 18.83 8.39
CA SER A 90 3.33 19.12 8.30
C SER A 90 3.76 20.21 9.30
N ASP A 91 3.04 21.34 9.33
CA ASP A 91 3.34 22.44 10.23
C ASP A 91 3.16 22.07 11.71
N VAL A 92 2.10 21.32 12.05
CA VAL A 92 1.88 20.84 13.42
C VAL A 92 3.04 19.96 13.87
N MET A 93 3.50 19.05 13.01
CA MET A 93 4.62 18.17 13.31
C MET A 93 5.94 18.95 13.44
N ALA A 94 6.19 19.91 12.53
CA ALA A 94 7.37 20.77 12.59
C ALA A 94 7.42 21.61 13.88
N ARG A 95 6.28 22.21 14.28
CA ARG A 95 6.14 22.95 15.54
C ARG A 95 6.30 22.04 16.75
N TYR A 96 5.70 20.85 16.74
CA TYR A 96 5.88 19.86 17.81
C TYR A 96 7.35 19.49 18.02
N PHE A 97 8.09 19.14 16.96
CA PHE A 97 9.52 18.82 17.08
C PHE A 97 10.37 20.03 17.48
N THR A 98 9.94 21.24 17.11
CA THR A 98 10.54 22.48 17.61
C THR A 98 10.36 22.62 19.13
N LEU A 99 9.16 22.38 19.67
CA LEU A 99 8.90 22.39 21.12
C LEU A 99 9.63 21.25 21.86
N GLN A 100 9.97 20.16 21.17
CA GLN A 100 10.86 19.10 21.69
C GLN A 100 12.34 19.52 21.73
N GLY A 101 12.66 20.76 21.33
CA GLY A 101 14.03 21.29 21.32
C GLY A 101 14.85 20.90 20.10
N LYS A 102 14.25 20.29 19.06
CA LYS A 102 14.97 19.89 17.84
C LYS A 102 15.26 21.07 16.91
N SER A 103 16.32 20.94 16.11
CA SER A 103 16.60 21.82 14.97
C SER A 103 15.80 21.34 13.77
N VAL A 104 14.68 21.99 13.50
CA VAL A 104 13.71 21.52 12.50
C VAL A 104 13.98 22.17 11.15
N ILE A 105 14.05 21.35 10.10
CA ILE A 105 14.05 21.79 8.70
C ILE A 105 12.64 21.49 8.16
N HIS A 106 11.94 22.51 7.69
CA HIS A 106 10.56 22.41 7.23
C HIS A 106 10.36 23.24 5.95
N PRO A 107 10.85 22.73 4.79
CA PRO A 107 10.87 23.48 3.55
C PRO A 107 9.54 23.39 2.79
N MET A 108 9.41 24.25 1.78
CA MET A 108 8.34 24.18 0.79
C MET A 108 8.87 24.63 -0.57
N GLY A 109 8.24 24.18 -1.65
CA GLY A 109 8.64 24.46 -3.01
C GLY A 109 7.49 24.20 -3.97
N TRP A 110 7.80 24.13 -5.26
CA TRP A 110 6.79 24.06 -6.32
C TRP A 110 7.20 23.10 -7.42
N ASP A 111 6.32 22.14 -7.71
CA ASP A 111 6.50 21.26 -8.86
C ASP A 111 5.98 21.93 -10.14
N GLY A 112 6.77 22.88 -10.65
CA GLY A 112 6.37 23.84 -11.67
C GLY A 112 6.27 23.32 -13.10
N PHE A 113 6.92 22.21 -13.44
CA PHE A 113 6.82 21.62 -14.77
C PHE A 113 5.58 20.74 -14.94
N GLY A 114 5.28 20.40 -16.20
CA GLY A 114 4.29 19.38 -16.53
C GLY A 114 3.04 19.84 -17.25
N LEU A 115 2.36 18.83 -17.76
CA LEU A 115 1.15 18.91 -18.56
C LEU A 115 0.02 19.78 -17.95
N PRO A 116 -0.27 19.76 -16.61
CA PRO A 116 -1.39 20.55 -16.08
C PRO A 116 -1.20 22.06 -16.23
N ALA A 117 0.02 22.55 -15.99
CA ALA A 117 0.33 23.97 -16.13
C ALA A 117 0.34 24.39 -17.61
N GLU A 118 0.89 23.54 -18.47
CA GLU A 118 0.94 23.77 -19.92
C GLU A 118 -0.46 23.84 -20.54
N ASN A 119 -1.32 22.83 -20.29
CA ASN A 119 -2.68 22.79 -20.84
C ASN A 119 -3.50 24.01 -20.40
N ALA A 120 -3.43 24.37 -19.11
CA ALA A 120 -4.15 25.52 -18.58
C ALA A 120 -3.66 26.85 -19.19
N ALA A 121 -2.37 26.95 -19.51
CA ALA A 121 -1.78 28.11 -20.15
C ALA A 121 -2.18 28.21 -21.64
N ILE A 122 -2.17 27.09 -22.37
CA ILE A 122 -2.64 26.98 -23.76
C ILE A 122 -4.11 27.41 -23.87
N GLU A 123 -4.99 26.91 -23.00
CA GLU A 123 -6.41 27.28 -22.97
C GLU A 123 -6.65 28.78 -22.79
N ARG A 124 -5.70 29.49 -22.17
CA ARG A 124 -5.80 30.93 -21.83
C ARG A 124 -5.02 31.82 -22.79
N GLY A 125 -4.27 31.24 -23.73
CA GLY A 125 -3.36 31.98 -24.61
C GLY A 125 -2.23 32.68 -23.84
N ILE A 126 -1.76 32.10 -22.73
CA ILE A 126 -0.69 32.65 -21.88
C ILE A 126 0.52 31.70 -21.94
N GLN A 127 1.73 32.24 -21.77
CA GLN A 127 2.94 31.44 -21.61
C GLN A 127 2.87 30.54 -20.34
N PRO A 128 3.21 29.24 -20.43
CA PRO A 128 3.20 28.33 -19.27
C PRO A 128 4.04 28.82 -18.09
N GLU A 129 5.18 29.46 -18.36
CA GLU A 129 6.03 30.10 -17.36
C GLU A 129 5.25 31.16 -16.55
N ASN A 130 4.62 32.10 -17.24
CA ASN A 130 3.86 33.18 -16.61
C ASN A 130 2.69 32.65 -15.79
N TRP A 131 1.97 31.65 -16.32
CA TRP A 131 0.89 30.98 -15.61
C TRP A 131 1.39 30.31 -14.33
N THR A 132 2.47 29.54 -14.43
CA THR A 132 3.10 28.83 -13.33
C THR A 132 3.54 29.79 -12.21
N TYR A 133 4.33 30.82 -12.52
CA TYR A 133 4.79 31.80 -11.53
C TYR A 133 3.65 32.66 -10.95
N SER A 134 2.56 32.88 -11.69
CA SER A 134 1.36 33.53 -11.14
C SER A 134 0.67 32.67 -10.08
N ASN A 135 0.54 31.36 -10.35
CA ASN A 135 -0.04 30.40 -9.41
C ASN A 135 0.86 30.20 -8.18
N ILE A 136 2.18 30.11 -8.38
CA ILE A 136 3.16 30.04 -7.28
C ILE A 136 2.97 31.23 -6.34
N ARG A 137 2.92 32.46 -6.87
CA ARG A 137 2.71 33.66 -6.03
C ARG A 137 1.40 33.58 -5.25
N HIS A 138 0.32 33.16 -5.89
CA HIS A 138 -0.99 33.05 -5.26
C HIS A 138 -1.03 31.96 -4.18
N MET A 139 -0.58 30.75 -4.49
CA MET A 139 -0.54 29.64 -3.54
C MET A 139 0.41 29.92 -2.39
N LYS A 140 1.58 30.53 -2.64
CA LYS A 140 2.51 30.98 -1.60
C LYS A 140 1.83 31.94 -0.63
N GLN A 141 1.05 32.89 -1.16
CA GLN A 141 0.28 33.82 -0.34
C GLN A 141 -0.77 33.07 0.51
N GLN A 142 -1.50 32.11 -0.06
CA GLN A 142 -2.44 31.28 0.70
C GLN A 142 -1.73 30.47 1.81
N LEU A 143 -0.57 29.86 1.53
CA LEU A 143 0.22 29.13 2.54
C LEU A 143 0.73 30.06 3.65
N LYS A 144 1.20 31.26 3.28
CA LYS A 144 1.55 32.27 4.27
C LYS A 144 0.34 32.63 5.10
N GLU A 145 -0.84 32.80 4.50
CA GLU A 145 -2.07 33.18 5.20
C GLU A 145 -2.49 32.17 6.27
N MET A 146 -2.20 30.89 6.06
CA MET A 146 -2.38 29.80 7.03
C MET A 146 -1.40 29.83 8.22
N CYS A 147 -0.45 30.77 8.23
CA CYS A 147 0.58 30.92 9.27
C CYS A 147 1.44 29.65 9.47
N TYR A 148 1.77 28.96 8.37
CA TYR A 148 2.70 27.84 8.39
C TYR A 148 4.16 28.30 8.55
N SER A 149 4.93 27.55 9.33
CA SER A 149 6.34 27.77 9.66
C SER A 149 7.31 27.25 8.60
N PHE A 150 6.99 27.42 7.30
CA PHE A 150 7.86 26.95 6.22
C PHE A 150 9.15 27.77 6.10
N ASP A 151 10.26 27.11 5.79
CA ASP A 151 11.58 27.68 5.50
C ASP A 151 11.61 28.24 4.06
N TRP A 152 11.12 29.47 3.90
CA TRP A 152 11.00 30.11 2.59
C TRP A 152 12.35 30.50 1.96
N ASP A 153 13.43 30.53 2.74
CA ASP A 153 14.81 30.65 2.27
C ASP A 153 15.29 29.40 1.51
N ARG A 154 14.64 28.26 1.75
CA ARG A 154 14.88 26.97 1.07
C ARG A 154 13.93 26.74 -0.10
N GLU A 155 13.17 27.74 -0.54
CA GLU A 155 12.20 27.58 -1.62
C GLU A 155 12.87 27.14 -2.94
N VAL A 156 12.31 26.10 -3.56
CA VAL A 156 12.72 25.64 -4.89
C VAL A 156 11.53 25.62 -5.84
N THR A 157 11.80 25.82 -7.12
CA THR A 157 10.79 25.72 -8.20
C THR A 157 11.38 24.85 -9.30
N THR A 158 10.75 23.71 -9.60
CA THR A 158 11.34 22.73 -10.53
C THR A 158 11.51 23.27 -11.96
N CYS A 159 10.63 24.18 -12.39
CA CYS A 159 10.72 24.84 -13.70
C CYS A 159 11.74 25.99 -13.78
N SER A 160 12.47 26.29 -12.70
CA SER A 160 13.54 27.29 -12.72
C SER A 160 14.83 26.72 -13.33
N PRO A 161 15.56 27.45 -14.20
CA PRO A 161 16.87 27.03 -14.70
C PRO A 161 17.87 26.71 -13.59
N THR A 162 17.77 27.40 -12.45
CA THR A 162 18.62 27.15 -11.27
C THR A 162 18.36 25.80 -10.59
N TYR A 163 17.21 25.17 -10.86
CA TYR A 163 16.86 23.84 -10.38
C TYR A 163 17.13 22.78 -11.46
N TYR A 164 16.49 22.88 -12.62
CA TYR A 164 16.54 21.81 -13.61
C TYR A 164 17.90 21.65 -14.29
N ARG A 165 18.82 22.63 -14.18
CA ARG A 165 20.25 22.44 -14.47
C ARG A 165 20.78 21.19 -13.78
N TRP A 166 20.38 20.97 -12.53
CA TRP A 166 20.82 19.85 -11.72
C TRP A 166 20.06 18.57 -12.02
N THR A 167 18.79 18.64 -12.45
CA THR A 167 18.10 17.48 -13.02
C THR A 167 18.84 17.01 -14.29
N GLN A 168 19.22 17.93 -15.19
CA GLN A 168 20.03 17.64 -16.38
C GLN A 168 21.41 17.06 -15.99
N TYR A 169 22.06 17.62 -14.97
CA TYR A 169 23.32 17.11 -14.44
C TYR A 169 23.19 15.65 -13.96
N ILE A 170 22.16 15.34 -13.16
CA ILE A 170 21.91 13.99 -12.63
C ILE A 170 21.57 13.02 -13.78
N PHE A 171 20.79 13.47 -14.77
CA PHE A 171 20.54 12.69 -15.98
C PHE A 171 21.85 12.36 -16.72
N LEU A 172 22.76 13.32 -16.88
CA LEU A 172 24.07 13.06 -17.49
C LEU A 172 24.94 12.11 -16.66
N LEU A 173 24.82 12.12 -15.33
CA LEU A 173 25.46 11.11 -14.49
C LEU A 173 24.87 9.71 -14.74
N MET A 174 23.55 9.59 -14.83
CA MET A 174 22.88 8.33 -15.18
C MET A 174 23.25 7.86 -16.59
N TYR A 175 23.37 8.78 -17.56
CA TYR A 175 23.84 8.48 -18.91
C TYR A 175 25.28 7.94 -18.90
N LYS A 176 26.19 8.62 -18.19
CA LYS A 176 27.57 8.16 -18.00
C LYS A 176 27.66 6.80 -17.29
N ALA A 177 26.73 6.50 -16.39
CA ALA A 177 26.62 5.22 -15.69
C ALA A 177 25.94 4.12 -16.52
N GLY A 178 25.52 4.40 -17.76
CA GLY A 178 24.82 3.45 -18.64
C GLY A 178 23.38 3.16 -18.23
N LEU A 179 22.79 3.97 -17.35
CA LEU A 179 21.40 3.86 -16.88
C LEU A 179 20.42 4.61 -17.78
N ALA A 180 20.80 5.77 -18.32
CA ALA A 180 19.97 6.50 -19.27
C ALA A 180 20.34 6.09 -20.71
N TYR A 181 19.35 5.67 -21.49
CA TYR A 181 19.55 5.18 -22.85
C TYR A 181 18.34 5.49 -23.75
N GLN A 182 18.53 5.39 -25.05
CA GLN A 182 17.47 5.63 -26.04
C GLN A 182 17.24 4.35 -26.85
N LYS A 183 15.98 4.01 -27.12
CA LYS A 183 15.60 2.89 -28.00
C LYS A 183 14.33 3.19 -28.79
N ASP A 184 14.15 2.50 -29.90
CA ASP A 184 12.87 2.49 -30.62
C ASP A 184 11.90 1.60 -29.83
N ALA A 185 10.70 2.11 -29.56
CA ALA A 185 9.70 1.40 -28.77
C ALA A 185 8.29 1.73 -29.23
N GLU A 186 7.40 0.75 -29.12
CA GLU A 186 5.98 0.97 -29.22
C GLU A 186 5.51 1.62 -27.92
N VAL A 187 4.99 2.83 -28.03
CA VAL A 187 4.62 3.64 -26.88
C VAL A 187 3.13 3.94 -26.88
N ASN A 188 2.62 4.07 -25.67
CA ASN A 188 1.25 4.50 -25.42
C ASN A 188 1.12 5.98 -25.79
N TRP A 189 0.27 6.30 -26.76
CA TRP A 189 0.07 7.64 -27.30
C TRP A 189 -1.32 8.15 -26.93
N ASP A 190 -1.38 9.32 -26.31
CA ASP A 190 -2.64 10.04 -26.13
C ASP A 190 -2.91 10.89 -27.38
N PRO A 191 -3.94 10.59 -28.19
CA PRO A 191 -4.21 11.36 -29.40
C PRO A 191 -4.81 12.75 -29.14
N VAL A 192 -5.27 13.04 -27.91
CA VAL A 192 -5.85 14.34 -27.53
C VAL A 192 -4.80 15.25 -26.90
N ASP A 193 -3.98 14.72 -25.99
CA ASP A 193 -2.86 15.46 -25.40
C ASP A 193 -1.60 15.41 -26.27
N GLU A 194 -1.60 14.58 -27.32
CA GLU A 194 -0.53 14.40 -28.31
C GLU A 194 0.84 14.18 -27.66
N THR A 195 0.87 13.23 -26.73
CA THR A 195 2.06 12.89 -25.95
C THR A 195 2.11 11.41 -25.66
N VAL A 196 3.33 10.91 -25.46
CA VAL A 196 3.53 9.59 -24.85
C VAL A 196 3.06 9.59 -23.40
N LEU A 197 2.40 8.50 -23.03
CA LEU A 197 1.98 8.16 -21.68
C LEU A 197 2.81 6.97 -21.17
N ALA A 198 3.18 7.01 -19.89
CA ALA A 198 3.65 5.81 -19.20
C ALA A 198 2.46 4.86 -18.92
N GLU A 199 2.70 3.58 -18.67
CA GLU A 199 1.62 2.61 -18.40
C GLU A 199 0.77 3.02 -17.20
N GLU A 200 1.40 3.62 -16.19
CA GLU A 200 0.79 4.12 -14.97
C GLU A 200 -0.17 5.30 -15.20
N GLN A 201 -0.14 5.89 -16.40
CA GLN A 201 -1.00 7.00 -16.83
C GLN A 201 -2.22 6.51 -17.64
N ILE A 202 -2.44 5.20 -17.70
CA ILE A 202 -3.56 4.58 -18.40
C ILE A 202 -4.46 3.93 -17.36
N ASN A 203 -5.76 4.22 -17.42
CA ASN A 203 -6.72 3.58 -16.52
C ASN A 203 -7.06 2.15 -17.00
N GLY A 204 -7.81 1.41 -16.19
CA GLY A 204 -8.22 0.02 -16.50
C GLY A 204 -9.00 -0.15 -17.81
N ASP A 205 -9.58 0.93 -18.36
CA ASP A 205 -10.31 0.91 -19.63
C ASP A 205 -9.40 1.17 -20.86
N GLY A 206 -8.08 1.25 -20.66
CA GLY A 206 -7.13 1.58 -21.74
C GLY A 206 -7.21 3.04 -22.20
N LYS A 207 -7.71 3.93 -21.35
CA LYS A 207 -7.85 5.36 -21.64
C LYS A 207 -6.84 6.17 -20.83
N SER A 208 -6.43 7.30 -21.40
CA SER A 208 -5.64 8.30 -20.70
C SER A 208 -6.37 8.72 -19.43
N TRP A 209 -5.68 8.62 -18.29
CA TRP A 209 -6.20 9.02 -16.97
C TRP A 209 -6.66 10.48 -16.91
N ARG A 210 -6.23 11.29 -17.89
CA ARG A 210 -6.46 12.73 -17.94
C ARG A 210 -7.40 13.15 -19.05
N SER A 211 -7.06 12.86 -20.31
CA SER A 211 -7.88 13.29 -21.45
C SER A 211 -9.14 12.43 -21.59
N GLY A 212 -9.13 11.23 -21.02
CA GLY A 212 -10.17 10.21 -21.23
C GLY A 212 -10.16 9.61 -22.64
N ALA A 213 -9.19 10.00 -23.49
CA ALA A 213 -9.03 9.47 -24.83
C ALA A 213 -8.58 8.00 -24.77
N LYS A 214 -9.04 7.20 -25.74
CA LYS A 214 -8.51 5.84 -25.93
C LYS A 214 -7.05 5.96 -26.36
N VAL A 215 -6.16 5.27 -25.66
CA VAL A 215 -4.73 5.29 -25.95
C VAL A 215 -4.47 4.50 -27.23
N GLU A 216 -3.61 5.05 -28.09
CA GLU A 216 -3.15 4.42 -29.32
C GLU A 216 -1.71 3.89 -29.13
N LYS A 217 -1.30 2.93 -29.95
CA LYS A 217 0.08 2.47 -30.00
C LYS A 217 0.82 3.18 -31.12
N LYS A 218 2.01 3.71 -30.84
CA LYS A 218 2.82 4.45 -31.82
C LYS A 218 4.28 4.08 -31.67
N MET A 219 4.98 3.82 -32.77
CA MET A 219 6.43 3.62 -32.75
C MET A 219 7.16 4.96 -32.67
N LEU A 220 7.95 5.15 -31.61
CA LEU A 220 8.77 6.35 -31.40
C LEU A 220 10.13 5.98 -30.79
N ARG A 221 11.16 6.74 -31.15
CA ARG A 221 12.48 6.69 -30.50
C ARG A 221 12.42 7.47 -29.19
N GLN A 222 12.60 6.82 -28.04
CA GLN A 222 12.36 7.44 -26.72
C GLN A 222 13.50 7.17 -25.73
N TRP A 223 13.63 8.06 -24.73
CA TRP A 223 14.58 7.93 -23.62
C TRP A 223 13.99 7.15 -22.45
N TYR A 224 14.83 6.26 -21.89
CA TYR A 224 14.52 5.41 -20.76
C TYR A 224 15.60 5.51 -19.68
N ILE A 225 15.21 5.28 -18.43
CA ILE A 225 16.12 5.06 -17.29
C ILE A 225 15.98 3.60 -16.83
N LYS A 226 17.10 2.88 -16.73
CA LYS A 226 17.20 1.50 -16.24
C LYS A 226 16.99 1.38 -14.73
N THR A 227 15.79 1.70 -14.25
CA THR A 227 15.40 1.52 -12.84
C THR A 227 15.42 0.04 -12.44
N THR A 228 15.19 -0.86 -13.41
CA THR A 228 15.26 -2.32 -13.26
C THR A 228 16.60 -2.81 -12.70
N LYS A 229 17.72 -2.14 -13.02
CA LYS A 229 19.05 -2.47 -12.47
C LYS A 229 19.13 -2.31 -10.95
N TYR A 230 18.24 -1.49 -10.38
CA TYR A 230 18.12 -1.26 -8.94
C TYR A 230 17.06 -2.13 -8.28
N HIS A 231 16.37 -3.02 -9.00
CA HIS A 231 15.30 -3.89 -8.50
C HIS A 231 15.68 -4.55 -7.17
N LYS A 232 16.81 -5.28 -7.12
CA LYS A 232 17.26 -5.97 -5.91
C LYS A 232 17.45 -5.01 -4.74
N SER A 233 18.18 -3.90 -4.96
CA SER A 233 18.46 -2.94 -3.89
C SER A 233 17.19 -2.25 -3.39
N LEU A 234 16.24 -1.96 -4.29
CA LEU A 234 14.95 -1.37 -3.94
C LEU A 234 14.05 -2.37 -3.21
N LEU A 235 14.11 -3.66 -3.53
CA LEU A 235 13.33 -4.68 -2.84
C LEU A 235 13.87 -4.91 -1.42
N GLU A 236 15.18 -5.10 -1.27
CA GLU A 236 15.86 -5.20 0.04
C GLU A 236 15.70 -3.92 0.87
N GLY A 237 15.69 -2.75 0.22
CA GLY A 237 15.48 -1.47 0.90
C GLY A 237 14.15 -1.38 1.65
N LEU A 238 13.09 -2.04 1.14
CA LEU A 238 11.77 -2.07 1.79
C LEU A 238 11.82 -2.74 3.17
N ASP A 239 12.73 -3.69 3.39
CA ASP A 239 12.89 -4.38 4.68
C ASP A 239 13.55 -3.50 5.75
N THR A 240 14.14 -2.38 5.34
CA THR A 240 14.78 -1.41 6.25
C THR A 240 13.86 -0.28 6.68
N LEU A 241 12.70 -0.13 6.02
CA LEU A 241 11.74 0.93 6.28
C LEU A 241 10.89 0.63 7.52
N ASP A 242 10.38 1.67 8.17
CA ASP A 242 9.53 1.53 9.35
C ASP A 242 8.20 0.83 8.98
N PRO A 243 7.96 -0.41 9.44
CA PRO A 243 6.81 -1.21 9.00
C PRO A 243 5.48 -0.62 9.47
N LEU A 244 5.45 0.17 10.54
CA LEU A 244 4.20 0.79 11.02
C LEU A 244 3.75 1.94 10.11
N HIS A 245 4.71 2.73 9.64
CA HIS A 245 4.45 3.93 8.86
C HIS A 245 4.36 3.66 7.37
N TRP A 246 5.08 2.64 6.90
CA TRP A 246 5.15 2.28 5.49
C TRP A 246 4.27 1.10 5.07
N LYS A 247 3.58 0.41 6.00
CA LYS A 247 2.84 -0.84 5.77
C LYS A 247 2.17 -0.94 4.39
N ASP A 248 1.30 0.01 4.06
CA ASP A 248 0.50 -0.04 2.83
C ASP A 248 1.38 0.20 1.57
N VAL A 249 2.36 1.10 1.67
CA VAL A 249 3.28 1.43 0.57
C VAL A 249 4.29 0.31 0.32
N ILE A 250 4.76 -0.38 1.38
CA ILE A 250 5.60 -1.58 1.25
C ILE A 250 4.86 -2.65 0.47
N ALA A 251 3.59 -2.92 0.81
CA ALA A 251 2.78 -3.91 0.09
C ALA A 251 2.66 -3.55 -1.41
N MET A 252 2.25 -2.32 -1.72
CA MET A 252 2.11 -1.85 -3.11
C MET A 252 3.43 -1.89 -3.88
N GLN A 253 4.56 -1.48 -3.26
CA GLN A 253 5.85 -1.48 -3.95
C GLN A 253 6.44 -2.89 -4.10
N ARG A 254 6.17 -3.82 -3.17
CA ARG A 254 6.58 -5.23 -3.34
C ARG A 254 5.85 -5.88 -4.51
N GLU A 255 4.56 -5.64 -4.62
CA GLU A 255 3.75 -6.09 -5.76
C GLU A 255 4.27 -5.48 -7.08
N TRP A 256 4.54 -4.17 -7.08
CA TRP A 256 5.09 -3.46 -8.23
C TRP A 256 6.48 -3.94 -8.67
N LEU A 257 7.39 -4.16 -7.70
CA LEU A 257 8.74 -4.65 -7.98
C LEU A 257 8.74 -6.11 -8.46
N GLY A 258 7.75 -6.90 -8.02
CA GLY A 258 7.67 -8.32 -8.31
C GLY A 258 8.61 -9.19 -7.45
N PRO A 259 8.56 -10.52 -7.62
CA PRO A 259 9.32 -11.45 -6.81
C PRO A 259 10.83 -11.45 -7.13
N HIS A 260 11.63 -11.91 -6.16
CA HIS A 260 13.02 -12.30 -6.39
C HIS A 260 13.10 -13.66 -7.10
N GLY A 261 14.10 -13.85 -7.96
CA GLY A 261 14.42 -15.16 -8.53
C GLY A 261 14.77 -15.14 -10.02
N GLU A 262 14.37 -14.10 -10.75
CA GLU A 262 14.62 -13.97 -12.19
C GLU A 262 15.77 -12.97 -12.48
N TYR A 263 16.40 -13.12 -13.64
CA TYR A 263 17.43 -12.24 -14.15
C TYR A 263 17.00 -11.62 -15.47
N ARG A 264 17.18 -10.30 -15.60
CA ARG A 264 17.06 -9.59 -16.87
C ARG A 264 18.42 -9.67 -17.57
N ILE A 265 18.40 -10.10 -18.83
CA ILE A 265 19.59 -10.16 -19.68
C ILE A 265 19.45 -9.21 -20.86
N SER A 266 20.55 -8.61 -21.29
CA SER A 266 20.65 -7.87 -22.55
C SER A 266 21.77 -8.45 -23.39
N VAL A 267 21.41 -8.98 -24.55
CA VAL A 267 22.25 -9.75 -25.44
C VAL A 267 22.61 -8.91 -26.67
N PRO A 268 23.88 -8.52 -26.87
CA PRO A 268 24.30 -7.84 -28.08
C PRO A 268 24.20 -8.77 -29.28
N LEU A 269 23.84 -8.20 -30.43
CA LEU A 269 23.73 -8.93 -31.69
C LEU A 269 24.81 -8.47 -32.69
N LYS A 270 25.04 -9.26 -33.73
CA LYS A 270 25.85 -8.92 -34.90
C LYS A 270 25.15 -9.29 -36.20
N ASP A 271 25.47 -8.56 -37.25
CA ASP A 271 25.01 -8.84 -38.62
C ASP A 271 25.86 -9.94 -39.29
N LYS A 272 25.48 -10.29 -40.53
CA LYS A 272 26.18 -11.30 -41.35
C LYS A 272 27.62 -10.93 -41.69
N GLU A 273 27.97 -9.64 -41.68
CA GLU A 273 29.34 -9.14 -41.86
C GLU A 273 30.15 -9.15 -40.55
N GLY A 274 29.53 -9.53 -39.43
CA GLY A 274 30.14 -9.56 -38.11
C GLY A 274 30.18 -8.19 -37.42
N ASN A 275 29.52 -7.17 -37.97
CA ASN A 275 29.41 -5.88 -37.31
C ASN A 275 28.36 -5.95 -36.20
N PRO A 276 28.58 -5.30 -35.04
CA PRO A 276 27.58 -5.20 -33.99
C PRO A 276 26.29 -4.57 -34.53
N ALA A 277 25.15 -5.22 -34.30
CA ALA A 277 23.85 -4.66 -34.64
C ALA A 277 23.56 -3.45 -33.72
N PRO A 278 22.82 -2.44 -34.21
CA PRO A 278 22.53 -1.23 -33.42
C PRO A 278 21.72 -1.50 -32.14
N GLU A 279 20.94 -2.57 -32.11
CA GLU A 279 20.03 -2.92 -31.01
C GLU A 279 20.27 -4.36 -30.54
N GLY A 280 20.55 -4.52 -29.25
CA GLY A 280 20.59 -5.82 -28.60
C GLY A 280 19.19 -6.28 -28.20
N LEU A 281 19.08 -7.55 -27.79
CA LEU A 281 17.82 -8.14 -27.32
C LEU A 281 17.79 -8.17 -25.79
N THR A 282 16.68 -7.73 -25.21
CA THR A 282 16.47 -7.83 -23.76
C THR A 282 15.44 -8.91 -23.46
N GLY A 283 15.80 -9.85 -22.59
CA GLY A 283 14.94 -10.96 -22.17
C GLY A 283 15.10 -11.27 -20.68
N HIS A 284 14.42 -12.32 -20.23
CA HIS A 284 14.49 -12.81 -18.85
C HIS A 284 14.86 -14.29 -18.81
N ILE A 285 15.66 -14.67 -17.82
CA ILE A 285 16.05 -16.06 -17.52
C ILE A 285 15.85 -16.33 -16.02
N GLU A 286 15.65 -17.59 -15.64
CA GLU A 286 15.47 -17.98 -14.24
C GLU A 286 16.83 -18.15 -13.54
N ASP A 287 17.81 -18.74 -14.23
CA ASP A 287 19.17 -18.88 -13.72
C ASP A 287 20.21 -18.40 -14.74
N THR A 288 21.29 -17.80 -14.26
CA THR A 288 22.48 -17.47 -15.05
C THR A 288 23.04 -18.63 -15.89
N VAL A 289 22.86 -19.89 -15.45
CA VAL A 289 23.26 -21.09 -16.21
C VAL A 289 22.47 -21.26 -17.51
N ASP A 290 21.24 -20.74 -17.55
CA ASP A 290 20.38 -20.80 -18.72
C ASP A 290 20.96 -19.99 -19.89
N PHE A 291 21.67 -18.90 -19.60
CA PHE A 291 22.27 -18.06 -20.62
C PHE A 291 23.38 -18.76 -21.41
N GLU A 292 24.31 -19.44 -20.74
CA GLU A 292 25.36 -20.22 -21.44
C GLU A 292 24.79 -21.39 -22.23
N SER A 293 23.60 -21.83 -21.83
CA SER A 293 22.84 -22.94 -22.43
C SER A 293 21.91 -22.48 -23.55
N LEU A 294 21.93 -21.19 -23.91
CA LEU A 294 21.09 -20.61 -24.96
C LEU A 294 21.44 -21.21 -26.33
N ARG A 295 20.43 -21.77 -27.00
CA ARG A 295 20.58 -22.47 -28.29
C ARG A 295 19.98 -21.70 -29.45
N TRP A 296 18.90 -20.97 -29.23
CA TRP A 296 18.26 -20.09 -30.19
C TRP A 296 17.47 -19.00 -29.46
N ILE A 297 17.21 -17.89 -30.16
CA ILE A 297 16.29 -16.85 -29.73
C ILE A 297 15.12 -16.82 -30.71
N VAL A 298 13.89 -16.80 -30.18
CA VAL A 298 12.67 -16.75 -30.98
C VAL A 298 11.99 -15.42 -30.75
N LEU A 299 11.60 -14.75 -31.84
CA LEU A 299 10.95 -13.45 -31.85
C LEU A 299 9.55 -13.56 -32.43
N SER A 300 8.63 -12.73 -31.95
CA SER A 300 7.28 -12.67 -32.50
C SER A 300 7.31 -12.05 -33.91
N PRO A 301 6.29 -12.31 -34.76
CA PRO A 301 6.22 -11.71 -36.10
C PRO A 301 6.21 -10.18 -36.09
N ASN A 302 5.73 -9.57 -35.00
CA ASN A 302 5.62 -8.13 -34.82
C ASN A 302 6.90 -7.50 -34.24
N HIS A 303 7.90 -8.30 -33.85
CA HIS A 303 9.12 -7.79 -33.24
C HIS A 303 9.91 -6.89 -34.20
N LEU A 304 10.49 -5.80 -33.68
CA LEU A 304 11.15 -4.73 -34.47
C LEU A 304 12.31 -5.21 -35.35
N LEU A 305 12.98 -6.30 -34.96
CA LEU A 305 14.06 -6.90 -35.74
C LEU A 305 13.58 -7.73 -36.94
N ASN A 306 12.28 -8.04 -37.03
CA ASN A 306 11.69 -8.76 -38.17
C ASN A 306 11.46 -7.81 -39.37
N THR A 307 12.55 -7.38 -40.00
CA THR A 307 12.50 -6.51 -41.18
C THR A 307 12.96 -7.26 -42.44
N PRO A 308 12.49 -6.87 -43.65
CA PRO A 308 12.92 -7.52 -44.90
C PRO A 308 14.44 -7.59 -45.08
N ASN A 309 15.19 -6.62 -44.53
CA ASN A 309 16.65 -6.58 -44.59
C ASN A 309 17.31 -7.61 -43.67
N ASN A 310 16.66 -7.96 -42.57
CA ASN A 310 17.16 -8.92 -41.60
C ASN A 310 16.78 -10.36 -41.96
N VAL A 311 15.83 -10.59 -42.87
CA VAL A 311 15.42 -11.94 -43.27
C VAL A 311 16.51 -12.64 -44.09
N LYS A 312 16.92 -13.82 -43.65
CA LYS A 312 17.82 -14.73 -44.38
C LYS A 312 17.05 -15.69 -45.27
N GLU A 313 16.09 -16.39 -44.68
CA GLU A 313 15.30 -17.44 -45.30
C GLU A 313 13.94 -17.50 -44.60
N ALA A 314 12.87 -17.66 -45.37
CA ALA A 314 11.52 -17.81 -44.87
C ALA A 314 10.83 -18.95 -45.63
N ASN A 315 10.29 -19.94 -44.90
CA ASN A 315 9.63 -21.11 -45.50
C ASN A 315 8.12 -21.15 -45.19
N GLY A 316 7.54 -20.01 -44.78
CA GLY A 316 6.12 -19.85 -44.46
C GLY A 316 5.73 -20.22 -43.02
N VAL A 317 6.61 -20.92 -42.28
CA VAL A 317 6.37 -21.32 -40.88
C VAL A 317 7.46 -20.78 -39.95
N LEU A 318 8.70 -20.75 -40.45
CA LEU A 318 9.88 -20.25 -39.74
C LEU A 318 10.58 -19.21 -40.62
N THR A 319 10.94 -18.08 -40.04
CA THR A 319 11.80 -17.08 -40.67
C THR A 319 13.10 -16.99 -39.90
N THR A 320 14.22 -17.24 -40.58
CA THR A 320 15.57 -17.10 -39.99
C THR A 320 16.08 -15.70 -40.26
N LEU A 321 16.64 -15.03 -39.23
CA LEU A 321 17.27 -13.73 -39.41
C LEU A 321 18.77 -13.86 -39.69
N ASN A 322 19.33 -12.92 -40.46
CA ASN A 322 20.76 -12.70 -40.68
C ASN A 322 21.44 -12.02 -39.48
N LEU A 323 20.93 -12.28 -38.28
CA LEU A 323 21.41 -11.75 -37.02
C LEU A 323 21.76 -12.92 -36.09
N THR A 324 22.91 -12.84 -35.43
CA THR A 324 23.30 -13.79 -34.38
C THR A 324 23.76 -13.04 -33.14
N THR A 325 23.85 -13.73 -32.01
CA THR A 325 24.41 -13.15 -30.79
C THR A 325 25.91 -12.87 -30.98
N LEU A 326 26.38 -11.76 -30.40
CA LEU A 326 27.81 -11.47 -30.36
C LEU A 326 28.55 -12.48 -29.46
N HIS A 327 27.89 -12.87 -28.36
CA HIS A 327 28.34 -13.92 -27.46
C HIS A 327 28.07 -15.31 -28.06
N LYS A 328 29.02 -16.22 -27.95
CA LYS A 328 28.83 -17.63 -28.33
C LYS A 328 28.36 -18.43 -27.12
N ASN A 329 27.53 -19.44 -27.36
CA ASN A 329 27.05 -20.33 -26.29
C ASN A 329 28.17 -21.23 -25.75
N ARG A 330 27.87 -22.06 -24.75
CA ARG A 330 28.83 -23.00 -24.13
C ARG A 330 29.49 -24.00 -25.10
N TRP A 331 28.93 -24.17 -26.29
CA TRP A 331 29.46 -25.05 -27.33
C TRP A 331 30.32 -24.29 -28.37
N ASP A 332 30.66 -23.02 -28.10
CA ASP A 332 31.40 -22.13 -29.01
C ASP A 332 30.65 -21.86 -30.34
N GLU A 333 29.32 -21.96 -30.31
CA GLU A 333 28.45 -21.70 -31.44
C GLU A 333 27.76 -20.34 -31.31
N GLU A 334 27.48 -19.72 -32.46
CA GLU A 334 26.64 -18.53 -32.51
C GLU A 334 25.18 -18.92 -32.28
N VAL A 335 24.44 -18.11 -31.52
CA VAL A 335 23.02 -18.36 -31.26
C VAL A 335 22.20 -17.76 -32.40
N PRO A 336 21.51 -18.57 -33.23
CA PRO A 336 20.64 -18.09 -34.28
C PRO A 336 19.36 -17.43 -33.74
N ILE A 337 18.82 -16.51 -34.53
CA ILE A 337 17.57 -15.81 -34.23
C ILE A 337 16.50 -16.20 -35.25
N TYR A 338 15.35 -16.60 -34.74
CA TYR A 338 14.20 -17.03 -35.51
C TYR A 338 13.00 -16.13 -35.24
N VAL A 339 12.12 -16.02 -36.23
CA VAL A 339 10.79 -15.47 -36.10
C VAL A 339 9.81 -16.60 -36.41
N VAL A 340 8.88 -16.86 -35.51
CA VAL A 340 7.87 -17.91 -35.62
C VAL A 340 6.50 -17.27 -35.48
N ASP A 341 5.60 -17.61 -36.40
CA ASP A 341 4.19 -17.19 -36.36
C ASP A 341 3.39 -18.18 -35.51
N ASP A 342 3.80 -18.34 -34.25
CA ASP A 342 3.15 -19.19 -33.26
C ASP A 342 2.91 -18.38 -31.99
N ILE A 343 1.63 -18.08 -31.78
CA ILE A 343 1.14 -17.26 -30.69
C ILE A 343 1.29 -17.98 -29.33
N GLU A 344 1.34 -19.32 -29.31
CA GLU A 344 1.44 -20.07 -28.05
C GLU A 344 2.83 -19.97 -27.38
N LEU A 345 3.86 -19.63 -28.16
CA LEU A 345 5.23 -19.38 -27.70
C LEU A 345 5.37 -18.04 -26.95
N PHE A 346 4.54 -17.05 -27.26
CA PHE A 346 4.62 -15.69 -26.74
C PHE A 346 3.46 -15.41 -25.78
N ARG A 347 3.70 -15.51 -24.46
CA ARG A 347 2.65 -15.25 -23.46
C ARG A 347 2.67 -13.80 -23.00
N ASN A 348 1.51 -13.25 -22.63
CA ASN A 348 1.38 -11.96 -21.93
C ASN A 348 2.08 -10.76 -22.62
N GLY A 349 2.06 -10.68 -23.95
CA GLY A 349 2.69 -9.58 -24.69
C GLY A 349 4.22 -9.62 -24.71
N GLU A 350 4.82 -10.77 -24.42
CA GLU A 350 6.24 -11.03 -24.72
C GLU A 350 6.45 -11.06 -26.24
N GLU A 351 7.54 -10.45 -26.71
CA GLU A 351 7.92 -10.50 -28.14
C GLU A 351 9.19 -11.33 -28.38
N LEU A 352 9.73 -11.92 -27.32
CA LEU A 352 10.99 -12.65 -27.30
C LEU A 352 10.89 -13.85 -26.36
N HIS A 353 11.35 -15.00 -26.84
CA HIS A 353 11.50 -16.24 -26.10
C HIS A 353 12.92 -16.79 -26.27
N LEU A 354 13.51 -17.32 -25.18
CA LEU A 354 14.89 -17.80 -25.14
C LEU A 354 14.89 -19.33 -25.06
N GLY A 355 15.42 -20.00 -26.09
CA GLY A 355 15.49 -21.46 -26.12
C GLY A 355 16.74 -22.01 -25.45
N ILE A 356 16.58 -22.80 -24.39
CA ILE A 356 17.66 -23.33 -23.55
C ILE A 356 17.87 -24.83 -23.83
N GLY A 357 19.06 -25.23 -24.26
CA GLY A 357 19.33 -26.56 -24.80
C GLY A 357 19.83 -27.63 -23.80
N CYS A 358 19.61 -27.48 -22.48
CA CYS A 358 20.30 -28.33 -21.47
C CYS A 358 19.45 -28.94 -20.34
N LEU A 359 18.12 -28.77 -20.32
CA LEU A 359 17.31 -29.24 -19.19
C LEU A 359 16.41 -30.42 -19.59
N PRO A 360 16.56 -31.61 -18.95
CA PRO A 360 15.64 -32.73 -19.15
C PRO A 360 14.19 -32.42 -18.70
N PHE A 361 13.97 -31.28 -18.05
CA PHE A 361 12.67 -30.82 -17.56
C PHE A 361 11.92 -29.86 -18.51
N CYS A 362 12.51 -29.41 -19.62
CA CYS A 362 11.80 -28.53 -20.59
C CYS A 362 11.12 -29.34 -21.71
N HIS A 363 10.33 -30.36 -21.37
CA HIS A 363 9.51 -31.07 -22.36
C HIS A 363 8.41 -30.18 -22.99
N GLU A 364 8.00 -29.08 -22.33
CA GLU A 364 7.07 -28.10 -22.93
C GLU A 364 7.75 -27.26 -24.04
N ASP A 365 8.99 -26.77 -23.85
CA ASP A 365 9.67 -25.96 -24.86
C ASP A 365 10.06 -26.82 -26.07
N PHE A 366 10.55 -28.04 -25.86
CA PHE A 366 10.92 -28.94 -26.97
C PHE A 366 9.73 -29.31 -27.87
N ASN A 367 8.51 -29.41 -27.29
CA ASN A 367 7.29 -29.67 -28.07
C ASN A 367 6.77 -28.43 -28.81
N LYS A 368 6.95 -27.23 -28.26
CA LYS A 368 6.57 -25.95 -28.89
C LYS A 368 7.58 -25.45 -29.92
N THR A 369 8.86 -25.80 -29.77
CA THR A 369 9.93 -25.45 -30.71
C THR A 369 10.26 -26.57 -31.70
N ARG A 370 9.35 -27.52 -31.95
CA ARG A 370 9.54 -28.64 -32.92
C ARG A 370 9.94 -28.19 -34.33
N LEU A 371 9.70 -26.92 -34.65
CA LEU A 371 10.02 -26.27 -35.93
C LEU A 371 11.47 -25.77 -36.00
N LEU A 372 12.20 -25.70 -34.88
CA LEU A 372 13.55 -25.14 -34.81
C LEU A 372 14.63 -26.23 -35.00
N PRO A 373 15.73 -25.93 -35.70
CA PRO A 373 16.82 -26.90 -35.91
C PRO A 373 17.57 -27.19 -34.60
N GLY A 374 17.66 -28.46 -34.17
CA GLY A 374 18.44 -28.86 -33.00
C GLY A 374 18.89 -30.33 -33.04
N LYS A 375 20.09 -30.62 -32.52
CA LYS A 375 20.53 -31.98 -32.18
C LYS A 375 20.12 -32.28 -30.74
N ASP A 376 19.61 -33.49 -30.52
CA ASP A 376 19.25 -34.01 -29.19
C ASP A 376 20.52 -34.39 -28.42
N ASP A 377 21.11 -33.42 -27.73
CA ASP A 377 22.34 -33.61 -26.96
C ASP A 377 21.98 -33.81 -25.48
N SER A 378 21.80 -35.08 -25.09
CA SER A 378 21.54 -35.56 -23.73
C SER A 378 22.76 -35.43 -22.78
N LEU A 379 23.42 -34.27 -22.77
CA LEU A 379 24.55 -34.01 -21.88
C LEU A 379 24.07 -33.41 -20.54
N PRO A 380 24.48 -33.97 -19.39
CA PRO A 380 24.11 -33.42 -18.09
C PRO A 380 24.73 -32.04 -17.88
N CYS A 381 23.88 -31.03 -17.63
CA CYS A 381 24.33 -29.71 -17.21
C CYS A 381 25.04 -29.82 -15.86
N THR A 382 26.37 -29.72 -15.85
CA THR A 382 27.15 -29.64 -14.60
C THR A 382 26.94 -28.26 -13.99
N SER A 383 25.99 -28.18 -13.06
CA SER A 383 25.57 -26.97 -12.37
C SER A 383 26.70 -26.33 -11.54
N LYS A 384 27.37 -25.34 -12.12
CA LYS A 384 27.93 -24.23 -11.35
C LYS A 384 27.10 -23.01 -11.69
N LYS A 385 26.37 -22.46 -10.71
CA LYS A 385 25.86 -21.09 -10.79
C LYS A 385 27.02 -20.17 -11.15
N LEU A 386 26.95 -19.50 -12.29
CA LEU A 386 27.90 -18.47 -12.67
C LEU A 386 27.56 -17.22 -11.88
N ASN A 387 28.57 -16.53 -11.35
CA ASN A 387 28.30 -15.18 -10.88
C ASN A 387 28.08 -14.30 -12.11
N THR A 388 27.25 -13.25 -11.97
CA THR A 388 27.06 -12.27 -13.05
C THR A 388 28.38 -11.59 -13.47
N SER A 389 29.39 -11.59 -12.59
CA SER A 389 30.76 -11.13 -12.89
C SER A 389 31.56 -12.04 -13.82
N ASP A 390 31.13 -13.30 -13.95
CA ASP A 390 31.82 -14.33 -14.73
C ASP A 390 31.26 -14.41 -16.17
N MET A 391 30.14 -13.73 -16.44
CA MET A 391 29.58 -13.56 -17.79
C MET A 391 30.47 -12.64 -18.63
N SER A 392 30.55 -12.84 -19.94
CA SER A 392 31.36 -12.01 -20.83
C SER A 392 31.01 -10.52 -20.65
N HIS A 393 32.02 -9.64 -20.66
CA HIS A 393 31.84 -8.19 -20.44
C HIS A 393 30.79 -7.51 -21.33
N ASP A 394 30.44 -8.12 -22.46
CA ASP A 394 29.49 -7.57 -23.43
C ASP A 394 28.03 -7.90 -23.12
N VAL A 395 27.72 -8.85 -22.22
CA VAL A 395 26.35 -9.24 -21.85
C VAL A 395 25.98 -8.64 -20.50
N GLU A 396 24.93 -7.83 -20.46
CA GLU A 396 24.43 -7.27 -19.21
C GLU A 396 23.40 -8.24 -18.58
N CYS A 397 23.64 -8.67 -17.33
CA CYS A 397 22.75 -9.57 -16.59
C CYS A 397 22.61 -9.12 -15.14
N TYR A 398 21.38 -8.95 -14.65
CA TYR A 398 21.13 -8.56 -13.25
C TYR A 398 19.76 -9.05 -12.74
N PRO A 399 19.61 -9.26 -11.40
CA PRO A 399 18.36 -9.71 -10.82
C PRO A 399 17.23 -8.70 -11.01
N CYS A 400 16.14 -9.11 -11.67
CA CYS A 400 14.99 -8.26 -11.95
C CYS A 400 13.78 -9.13 -12.29
N SER A 401 12.64 -8.81 -11.70
CA SER A 401 11.36 -9.39 -12.11
C SER A 401 11.04 -9.07 -13.57
N LYS A 402 10.43 -10.01 -14.29
CA LYS A 402 9.90 -9.81 -15.66
C LYS A 402 8.81 -8.74 -15.79
N ASN A 403 8.10 -8.47 -14.70
CA ASN A 403 7.00 -7.49 -14.69
C ASN A 403 7.51 -6.05 -14.57
N LEU A 404 8.72 -5.84 -14.05
CA LEU A 404 9.28 -4.50 -13.87
C LEU A 404 9.85 -3.98 -15.19
N ARG A 405 9.38 -2.81 -15.62
CA ARG A 405 9.83 -2.13 -16.85
C ARG A 405 10.80 -0.99 -16.53
N ASP A 406 11.63 -0.64 -17.52
CA ASP A 406 12.45 0.56 -17.45
C ASP A 406 11.57 1.80 -17.57
N TRP A 407 11.95 2.88 -16.88
CA TRP A 407 11.15 4.09 -16.82
C TRP A 407 11.29 4.92 -18.10
N LEU A 408 10.18 5.09 -18.84
CA LEU A 408 10.08 5.96 -20.02
C LEU A 408 9.98 7.43 -19.62
N ILE A 409 11.01 8.22 -19.93
CA ILE A 409 11.12 9.61 -19.48
C ILE A 409 10.84 10.67 -20.56
N SER A 410 10.91 10.31 -21.84
CA SER A 410 10.65 11.24 -22.95
C SER A 410 9.21 11.75 -22.96
N ARG A 411 9.02 13.06 -23.14
CA ARG A 411 7.72 13.72 -23.35
C ARG A 411 7.82 14.68 -24.53
N GLN A 412 6.90 14.58 -25.49
CA GLN A 412 6.86 15.43 -26.69
C GLN A 412 6.18 16.77 -26.41
N ARG A 413 6.62 17.44 -25.33
CA ARG A 413 5.96 18.60 -24.74
C ARG A 413 6.96 19.72 -24.53
N TYR A 414 6.45 20.95 -24.47
CA TYR A 414 7.29 22.12 -24.30
C TYR A 414 7.62 22.39 -22.83
N TRP A 415 6.64 22.25 -21.94
CA TRP A 415 6.79 22.63 -20.53
C TRP A 415 7.37 21.52 -19.63
N GLY A 416 8.64 21.19 -19.85
CA GLY A 416 9.41 20.22 -19.06
C GLY A 416 10.92 20.45 -19.16
N THR A 417 11.70 19.76 -18.34
CA THR A 417 13.17 19.86 -18.35
C THR A 417 13.74 19.37 -19.69
N PRO A 418 14.49 20.19 -20.46
CA PRO A 418 15.09 19.73 -21.72
C PRO A 418 16.09 18.59 -21.50
N ILE A 419 16.05 17.56 -22.33
CA ILE A 419 17.02 16.46 -22.29
C ILE A 419 18.38 16.98 -22.82
N PRO A 420 19.48 16.92 -22.03
CA PRO A 420 20.75 17.55 -22.37
C PRO A 420 21.59 16.68 -23.34
N ILE A 421 21.01 16.37 -24.50
CA ILE A 421 21.60 15.55 -25.55
C ILE A 421 21.60 16.31 -26.88
N ILE A 422 22.65 16.08 -27.67
CA ILE A 422 22.85 16.61 -29.02
C ILE A 422 22.98 15.43 -30.01
N HIS A 423 22.22 15.49 -31.09
CA HIS A 423 22.23 14.56 -32.20
C HIS A 423 23.13 15.09 -33.32
N CYS A 424 24.30 14.46 -33.49
CA CYS A 424 25.28 14.78 -34.52
C CYS A 424 25.26 13.72 -35.63
N LYS A 425 25.29 14.15 -36.91
CA LYS A 425 25.30 13.21 -38.05
C LYS A 425 26.50 12.24 -38.01
N THR A 426 27.66 12.73 -37.57
CA THR A 426 28.92 11.97 -37.46
C THR A 426 29.07 11.27 -36.12
N CYS A 427 28.91 12.00 -35.01
CA CYS A 427 29.15 11.46 -33.67
C CYS A 427 27.94 10.75 -33.04
N LYS A 428 26.78 10.76 -33.73
CA LYS A 428 25.50 10.22 -33.25
C LYS A 428 25.03 10.95 -31.99
N VAL A 429 24.72 10.22 -30.92
CA VAL A 429 24.21 10.75 -29.65
C VAL A 429 25.37 11.28 -28.82
N VAL A 430 25.37 12.57 -28.50
CA VAL A 430 26.44 13.25 -27.75
C VAL A 430 25.84 14.00 -26.55
N PRO A 431 26.31 13.79 -25.31
CA PRO A 431 25.84 14.55 -24.17
C PRO A 431 26.34 16.00 -24.24
N VAL A 432 25.51 16.93 -23.75
CA VAL A 432 25.94 18.33 -23.53
C VAL A 432 27.03 18.35 -22.45
N PRO A 433 28.10 19.14 -22.59
CA PRO A 433 29.11 19.32 -21.55
C PRO A 433 28.51 19.84 -20.23
N PHE A 434 29.11 19.50 -19.09
CA PHE A 434 28.55 19.86 -17.78
C PHE A 434 28.56 21.37 -17.53
N GLU A 435 29.60 22.03 -18.03
CA GLU A 435 29.81 23.47 -18.02
C GLU A 435 28.76 24.24 -18.84
N ASP A 436 28.21 23.62 -19.88
CA ASP A 436 27.22 24.19 -20.80
C ASP A 436 25.78 24.03 -20.31
N LEU A 437 25.57 23.35 -19.17
CA LEU A 437 24.26 23.31 -18.53
C LEU A 437 23.92 24.69 -17.92
N PRO A 438 22.63 25.02 -17.72
CA PRO A 438 21.48 24.28 -18.22
C PRO A 438 21.30 24.47 -19.73
N VAL A 439 20.77 23.44 -20.40
CA VAL A 439 20.07 23.66 -21.67
C VAL A 439 18.74 24.33 -21.33
N GLU A 440 18.65 25.65 -21.49
CA GLU A 440 17.45 26.41 -21.13
C GLU A 440 16.31 26.21 -22.13
N LEU A 441 15.07 26.24 -21.64
CA LEU A 441 13.88 26.25 -22.51
C LEU A 441 13.81 27.55 -23.33
N PRO A 442 13.66 27.48 -24.67
CA PRO A 442 13.49 28.66 -25.50
C PRO A 442 12.10 29.28 -25.28
N LYS A 443 11.97 30.59 -25.49
CA LYS A 443 10.66 31.26 -25.43
C LYS A 443 9.91 31.04 -26.74
N VAL A 444 9.00 30.07 -26.75
CA VAL A 444 8.18 29.74 -27.93
C VAL A 444 6.70 29.87 -27.56
N MET A 445 5.91 30.47 -28.45
CA MET A 445 4.46 30.47 -28.31
C MET A 445 3.90 29.18 -28.90
N SER A 446 3.44 28.26 -28.05
CA SER A 446 2.71 27.07 -28.49
C SER A 446 1.32 27.48 -28.97
N HIS A 447 1.03 27.29 -30.27
CA HIS A 447 -0.25 27.68 -30.89
C HIS A 447 -1.19 26.48 -31.17
N GLY A 448 -0.94 25.30 -30.57
CA GLY A 448 -1.80 24.13 -30.78
C GLY A 448 -1.43 22.91 -29.96
N ARG A 449 -2.35 21.94 -29.90
CA ARG A 449 -2.11 20.53 -29.53
C ARG A 449 -1.55 19.86 -30.79
N GLY A 450 -0.43 19.12 -30.72
CA GLY A 450 0.23 18.73 -31.97
C GLY A 450 1.63 18.11 -31.91
N GLN A 451 2.58 18.97 -31.57
CA GLN A 451 4.02 18.71 -31.72
C GLN A 451 4.77 19.47 -30.63
N SER A 452 5.88 18.91 -30.13
CA SER A 452 6.76 19.63 -29.19
C SER A 452 7.06 21.01 -29.76
N ALA A 453 6.61 22.08 -29.08
CA ALA A 453 6.83 23.45 -29.57
C ALA A 453 8.33 23.77 -29.71
N LEU A 454 9.20 22.97 -29.09
CA LEU A 454 10.65 23.04 -29.27
C LEU A 454 11.07 22.80 -30.72
N LYS A 455 10.34 21.98 -31.49
CA LYS A 455 10.60 21.75 -32.92
C LYS A 455 10.39 22.99 -33.79
N LEU A 456 9.66 23.99 -33.28
CA LEU A 456 9.43 25.26 -33.97
C LEU A 456 10.55 26.28 -33.68
N ALA A 457 11.41 26.01 -32.70
CA ALA A 457 12.49 26.91 -32.28
C ALA A 457 13.78 26.64 -33.07
N ASN A 458 13.78 26.92 -34.38
CA ASN A 458 14.92 26.61 -35.28
C ASN A 458 16.27 27.12 -34.72
N ASP A 459 16.32 28.34 -34.20
CA ASP A 459 17.55 28.93 -33.64
C ASP A 459 18.06 28.22 -32.38
N TRP A 460 17.18 27.53 -31.65
CA TRP A 460 17.53 26.80 -30.44
C TRP A 460 17.91 25.35 -30.74
N ILE A 461 17.20 24.70 -31.67
CA ILE A 461 17.44 23.30 -32.07
C ILE A 461 18.83 23.16 -32.69
N HIS A 462 19.18 24.04 -33.63
CA HIS A 462 20.44 23.94 -34.35
C HIS A 462 21.61 24.40 -33.47
N THR A 463 22.61 23.52 -33.32
CA THR A 463 23.79 23.76 -32.50
C THR A 463 25.03 23.12 -33.13
N THR A 464 26.19 23.29 -32.51
CA THR A 464 27.42 22.60 -32.89
C THR A 464 27.64 21.38 -32.01
N CYS A 465 28.13 20.28 -32.60
CA CYS A 465 28.54 19.09 -31.87
C CYS A 465 29.74 19.41 -30.97
N PRO A 466 29.65 19.22 -29.64
CA PRO A 466 30.76 19.52 -28.74
C PRO A 466 31.94 18.55 -28.91
N LYS A 467 31.75 17.42 -29.60
CA LYS A 467 32.78 16.42 -29.86
C LYS A 467 33.59 16.67 -31.14
N CYS A 468 32.94 17.12 -32.22
CA CYS A 468 33.60 17.28 -33.54
C CYS A 468 33.48 18.68 -34.16
N GLY A 469 32.75 19.60 -33.55
CA GLY A 469 32.49 20.95 -34.07
C GLY A 469 31.52 21.03 -35.26
N GLY A 470 31.09 19.91 -35.83
CA GLY A 470 30.14 19.89 -36.95
C GLY A 470 28.71 20.29 -36.56
N SER A 471 27.85 20.56 -37.55
CA SER A 471 26.43 20.86 -37.36
C SER A 471 25.70 19.72 -36.66
N ALA A 472 24.87 20.05 -35.68
CA ALA A 472 24.10 19.11 -34.88
C ALA A 472 22.75 19.71 -34.43
N GLU A 473 21.88 18.88 -33.86
CA GLU A 473 20.56 19.27 -33.39
C GLU A 473 20.38 18.86 -31.92
N ARG A 474 19.75 19.70 -31.10
CA ARG A 474 19.40 19.36 -29.71
C ARG A 474 18.24 18.36 -29.68
N GLU A 475 18.19 17.55 -28.62
CA GLU A 475 16.99 16.77 -28.30
C GLU A 475 15.79 17.69 -28.09
N THR A 476 14.63 17.30 -28.64
CA THR A 476 13.39 18.10 -28.63
C THR A 476 12.32 17.53 -27.71
N ASP A 477 12.57 16.35 -27.17
CA ASP A 477 11.83 15.81 -26.04
C ASP A 477 12.26 16.49 -24.72
N THR A 478 11.30 16.65 -23.82
CA THR A 478 11.53 17.03 -22.43
C THR A 478 11.40 15.82 -21.51
N MET A 479 11.94 15.92 -20.31
CA MET A 479 11.86 14.88 -19.29
C MET A 479 10.49 14.88 -18.61
N ASP A 480 10.06 13.69 -18.19
CA ASP A 480 8.95 13.49 -17.28
C ASP A 480 9.12 14.28 -15.98
N THR A 481 8.04 14.88 -15.48
CA THR A 481 8.04 15.70 -14.25
C THR A 481 8.49 14.94 -13.02
N PHE A 482 8.27 13.63 -13.00
CA PHE A 482 8.72 12.79 -11.89
C PHE A 482 10.24 12.76 -11.73
N LEU A 483 11.04 13.11 -12.76
CA LEU A 483 12.49 13.26 -12.58
C LEU A 483 12.79 14.42 -11.63
N ASP A 484 12.12 15.56 -11.83
CA ASP A 484 12.32 16.74 -11.00
C ASP A 484 11.87 16.49 -9.55
N SER A 485 10.75 15.77 -9.35
CA SER A 485 10.23 15.44 -8.03
C SER A 485 10.99 14.30 -7.33
N SER A 486 11.89 13.58 -8.01
CA SER A 486 12.59 12.42 -7.41
C SER A 486 13.75 12.78 -6.49
N TRP A 487 14.17 14.05 -6.43
CA TRP A 487 15.35 14.47 -5.64
C TRP A 487 15.22 15.83 -4.94
N TYR A 488 14.08 16.51 -5.07
CA TYR A 488 13.85 17.86 -4.51
C TYR A 488 14.11 17.98 -2.99
N PHE A 489 13.86 16.90 -2.23
CA PHE A 489 14.13 16.83 -0.80
C PHE A 489 15.62 16.95 -0.44
N LEU A 490 16.53 16.59 -1.37
CA LEU A 490 17.95 16.85 -1.23
C LEU A 490 18.27 18.31 -1.54
N ARG A 491 17.64 18.87 -2.59
CA ARG A 491 17.88 20.26 -3.00
C ARG A 491 17.47 21.26 -1.93
N TYR A 492 16.41 21.02 -1.18
CA TYR A 492 16.00 21.87 -0.06
C TYR A 492 17.09 22.07 1.00
N LEU A 493 17.98 21.09 1.19
CA LEU A 493 19.06 21.21 2.16
C LEU A 493 20.09 22.28 1.73
N ASP A 494 20.18 22.56 0.43
CA ASP A 494 21.19 23.44 -0.19
C ASP A 494 20.63 24.20 -1.42
N ALA A 495 19.48 24.84 -1.23
CA ALA A 495 18.63 25.35 -2.32
C ALA A 495 19.31 26.42 -3.19
N THR A 496 20.26 27.18 -2.62
CA THR A 496 20.94 28.30 -3.29
C THR A 496 22.28 27.92 -3.92
N ASN A 497 22.72 26.65 -3.82
CA ASN A 497 24.03 26.25 -4.34
C ASN A 497 24.07 26.27 -5.88
N THR A 498 24.95 27.07 -6.45
CA THR A 498 25.11 27.26 -7.89
C THR A 498 26.22 26.41 -8.50
N SER A 499 27.02 25.71 -7.69
CA SER A 499 28.20 24.96 -8.12
C SER A 499 27.94 23.45 -8.18
N GLU A 500 26.99 22.93 -7.43
CA GLU A 500 26.59 21.52 -7.40
C GLU A 500 25.09 21.36 -7.07
N PRO A 501 24.47 20.18 -7.33
CA PRO A 501 23.07 19.92 -6.97
C PRO A 501 22.80 20.13 -5.48
N PHE A 502 23.75 19.72 -4.63
CA PHE A 502 23.79 19.91 -3.19
C PHE A 502 25.18 19.49 -2.70
N ALA A 503 25.68 20.14 -1.65
CA ALA A 503 26.95 19.74 -1.07
C ALA A 503 26.86 18.38 -0.36
N LYS A 504 27.85 17.50 -0.62
CA LYS A 504 27.88 16.13 -0.06
C LYS A 504 27.88 16.09 1.47
N ASN A 505 28.57 17.02 2.12
CA ASN A 505 28.56 17.15 3.59
C ASN A 505 27.18 17.57 4.11
N VAL A 506 26.52 18.51 3.42
CA VAL A 506 25.17 18.97 3.76
C VAL A 506 24.17 17.82 3.61
N ALA A 507 24.21 17.07 2.52
CA ALA A 507 23.35 15.90 2.34
C ALA A 507 23.62 14.81 3.40
N LYS A 508 24.88 14.53 3.75
CA LYS A 508 25.21 13.56 4.81
C LYS A 508 24.72 13.96 6.20
N GLN A 509 24.66 15.24 6.51
CA GLN A 509 24.17 15.76 7.79
C GLN A 509 22.64 15.91 7.80
N GLY A 510 22.07 16.33 6.68
CA GLY A 510 20.65 16.66 6.54
C GLY A 510 19.74 15.48 6.17
N MET A 511 20.28 14.39 5.62
CA MET A 511 19.51 13.20 5.27
C MET A 511 19.64 12.10 6.34
N PRO A 512 18.66 11.19 6.45
CA PRO A 512 17.40 11.11 5.68
C PRO A 512 16.38 12.18 6.07
N VAL A 513 15.27 12.28 5.33
CA VAL A 513 14.07 12.97 5.80
C VAL A 513 13.47 12.15 6.93
N ASP A 514 13.27 12.75 8.10
CA ASP A 514 12.79 12.05 9.29
C ASP A 514 11.29 11.73 9.19
N LEU A 515 10.50 12.66 8.66
CA LEU A 515 9.07 12.50 8.43
C LEU A 515 8.66 13.06 7.06
N TYR A 516 8.19 12.18 6.18
CA TYR A 516 7.63 12.52 4.89
C TYR A 516 6.10 12.43 4.93
N ILE A 517 5.38 13.45 4.46
CA ILE A 517 3.92 13.53 4.54
C ILE A 517 3.37 13.68 3.12
N GLY A 518 2.50 12.76 2.71
CA GLY A 518 2.06 12.69 1.33
C GLY A 518 0.90 11.73 1.06
N GLY A 519 0.44 11.71 -0.19
CA GLY A 519 -0.69 10.88 -0.59
C GLY A 519 -0.28 9.45 -0.89
N LYS A 520 -1.13 8.46 -0.55
CA LYS A 520 -0.86 7.04 -0.88
C LYS A 520 -0.90 6.76 -2.38
N GLU A 521 -1.55 7.63 -3.17
CA GLU A 521 -1.60 7.54 -4.63
C GLU A 521 -0.22 7.63 -5.29
N HIS A 522 0.80 8.08 -4.55
CA HIS A 522 2.16 8.23 -5.02
C HIS A 522 3.07 7.04 -4.67
N ALA A 523 2.51 5.93 -4.18
CA ALA A 523 3.25 4.75 -3.73
C ALA A 523 4.18 4.16 -4.80
N VAL A 524 3.67 3.84 -5.99
CA VAL A 524 4.45 3.17 -7.06
C VAL A 524 5.00 4.15 -8.10
N LEU A 525 4.72 5.44 -7.94
CA LEU A 525 5.22 6.53 -8.79
C LEU A 525 6.31 7.31 -8.04
N HIS A 526 5.99 8.52 -7.57
CA HIS A 526 6.94 9.42 -6.90
C HIS A 526 7.73 8.74 -5.77
N LEU A 527 7.11 7.96 -4.88
CA LEU A 527 7.85 7.31 -3.79
C LEU A 527 8.82 6.24 -4.30
N TYR A 528 8.47 5.52 -5.37
CA TYR A 528 9.36 4.56 -6.00
C TYR A 528 10.54 5.28 -6.68
N TYR A 529 10.28 6.31 -7.49
CA TYR A 529 11.34 7.05 -8.19
C TYR A 529 12.27 7.82 -7.24
N ALA A 530 11.73 8.39 -6.15
CA ALA A 530 12.53 9.03 -5.11
C ALA A 530 13.50 8.06 -4.43
N ARG A 531 13.06 6.82 -4.15
CA ARG A 531 13.93 5.77 -3.63
C ARG A 531 14.99 5.38 -4.65
N PHE A 532 14.60 5.15 -5.91
CA PHE A 532 15.55 4.86 -6.99
C PHE A 532 16.64 5.94 -7.12
N PHE A 533 16.26 7.21 -7.18
CA PHE A 533 17.20 8.34 -7.24
C PHE A 533 18.14 8.34 -6.04
N ASN A 534 17.62 8.15 -4.82
CA ASN A 534 18.46 8.17 -3.63
C ASN A 534 19.41 6.95 -3.56
N HIS A 535 18.99 5.77 -4.02
CA HIS A 535 19.87 4.59 -4.15
C HIS A 535 20.98 4.83 -5.18
N PHE A 536 20.65 5.42 -6.33
CA PHE A 536 21.64 5.79 -7.35
C PHE A 536 22.66 6.81 -6.81
N LEU A 537 22.18 7.89 -6.20
CA LEU A 537 23.02 8.92 -5.62
C LEU A 537 23.88 8.39 -4.45
N HIS A 538 23.37 7.40 -3.71
CA HIS A 538 24.12 6.71 -2.67
C HIS A 538 25.27 5.89 -3.25
N ASP A 539 25.04 5.14 -4.33
CA ASP A 539 26.09 4.36 -5.00
C ASP A 539 27.15 5.26 -5.67
N MET A 540 26.75 6.44 -6.13
CA MET A 540 27.67 7.52 -6.56
C MET A 540 28.42 8.18 -5.39
N GLY A 541 28.07 7.82 -4.15
CA GLY A 541 28.66 8.36 -2.93
C GLY A 541 28.29 9.82 -2.66
N LEU A 542 27.20 10.34 -3.21
CA LEU A 542 26.75 11.73 -3.03
C LEU A 542 25.88 11.90 -1.76
N VAL A 543 25.18 10.85 -1.34
CA VAL A 543 24.35 10.83 -0.11
C VAL A 543 24.82 9.74 0.85
N GLY A 544 24.48 9.88 2.14
CA GLY A 544 24.94 8.99 3.22
C GLY A 544 24.03 7.81 3.54
N CYS A 545 22.80 7.78 3.01
CA CYS A 545 21.80 6.74 3.27
C CYS A 545 21.14 6.30 1.96
N ARG A 546 20.71 5.03 1.89
CA ARG A 546 20.02 4.47 0.71
C ARG A 546 18.56 4.89 0.63
N GLU A 547 17.82 4.80 1.74
CA GLU A 547 16.43 5.24 1.80
C GLU A 547 16.32 6.74 2.09
N PRO A 548 15.52 7.50 1.32
CA PRO A 548 15.42 8.95 1.49
C PRO A 548 14.54 9.37 2.66
N PHE A 549 13.63 8.50 3.11
CA PHE A 549 12.53 8.84 4.00
C PHE A 549 12.42 7.80 5.13
N THR A 550 12.60 8.20 6.39
CA THR A 550 12.53 7.27 7.54
C THR A 550 11.10 6.90 7.88
N LYS A 551 10.25 7.90 8.19
CA LYS A 551 8.82 7.70 8.45
C LYS A 551 7.97 8.31 7.34
N LEU A 552 6.89 7.61 7.01
CA LEU A 552 5.90 8.08 6.05
C LEU A 552 4.55 8.25 6.74
N LEU A 553 3.91 9.41 6.53
CA LEU A 553 2.53 9.64 6.90
C LEU A 553 1.71 9.81 5.62
N THR A 554 1.01 8.74 5.25
CA THR A 554 0.04 8.76 4.15
C THR A 554 -1.23 9.47 4.60
N GLN A 555 -1.56 10.63 4.02
CA GLN A 555 -2.84 11.27 4.34
C GLN A 555 -4.00 10.64 3.56
N GLY A 556 -5.18 10.61 4.17
CA GLY A 556 -6.43 10.34 3.47
C GLY A 556 -6.94 11.56 2.71
N MET A 557 -7.83 11.32 1.75
CA MET A 557 -8.34 12.33 0.83
C MET A 557 -9.41 13.20 1.49
N ILE A 558 -9.44 14.49 1.14
CA ILE A 558 -10.61 15.33 1.41
C ILE A 558 -11.59 15.14 0.26
N GLN A 559 -12.80 14.69 0.58
CA GLN A 559 -13.87 14.43 -0.35
C GLN A 559 -14.92 15.55 -0.28
N GLY A 560 -15.32 16.05 -1.45
CA GLY A 560 -16.42 16.99 -1.62
C GLY A 560 -17.62 16.30 -2.26
N ARG A 561 -18.83 16.81 -2.00
CA ARG A 561 -20.06 16.29 -2.64
C ARG A 561 -20.02 16.52 -4.14
N THR A 562 -20.33 15.50 -4.91
CA THR A 562 -20.43 15.54 -6.36
C THR A 562 -21.84 15.29 -6.84
N TYR A 563 -22.15 15.86 -7.99
CA TYR A 563 -23.44 15.73 -8.65
C TYR A 563 -23.21 15.29 -10.09
N GLN A 564 -23.65 14.08 -10.42
CA GLN A 564 -23.47 13.50 -11.74
C GLN A 564 -24.82 13.32 -12.45
N CYS A 565 -24.82 13.59 -13.75
CA CYS A 565 -25.97 13.32 -14.61
C CYS A 565 -26.11 11.80 -14.80
N PRO A 566 -27.25 11.18 -14.42
CA PRO A 566 -27.41 9.73 -14.45
C PRO A 566 -27.34 9.11 -15.85
N THR A 567 -27.61 9.89 -16.90
CA THR A 567 -27.58 9.41 -18.29
C THR A 567 -26.21 9.55 -18.95
N THR A 568 -25.40 10.53 -18.56
CA THR A 568 -24.11 10.84 -19.23
C THR A 568 -22.89 10.58 -18.36
N GLY A 569 -23.05 10.41 -17.03
CA GLY A 569 -21.95 10.34 -16.07
C GLY A 569 -21.19 11.67 -15.90
N ARG A 570 -21.60 12.75 -16.57
CA ARG A 570 -20.94 14.06 -16.49
C ARG A 570 -21.18 14.71 -15.12
N TYR A 571 -20.10 15.23 -14.52
CA TYR A 571 -20.18 16.10 -13.34
C TYR A 571 -20.79 17.46 -13.70
N LEU A 572 -21.70 17.93 -12.85
CA LEU A 572 -22.43 19.18 -13.05
C LEU A 572 -21.91 20.28 -12.14
N LYS A 573 -21.92 21.51 -12.64
CA LYS A 573 -21.58 22.70 -11.86
C LYS A 573 -22.74 23.11 -10.95
N PRO A 574 -22.49 23.84 -9.85
CA PRO A 574 -23.54 24.30 -8.94
C PRO A 574 -24.66 25.11 -9.62
N ASP A 575 -24.34 25.88 -10.66
CA ASP A 575 -25.27 26.71 -11.43
C ASP A 575 -26.09 25.91 -12.46
N GLU A 576 -25.77 24.64 -12.68
CA GLU A 576 -26.56 23.72 -13.52
C GLU A 576 -27.58 22.90 -12.70
N ILE A 577 -27.62 23.10 -11.37
CA ILE A 577 -28.34 22.24 -10.43
C ILE A 577 -29.49 23.01 -9.77
N GLU A 578 -30.66 22.39 -9.70
CA GLU A 578 -31.79 22.84 -8.87
C GLU A 578 -32.11 21.80 -7.78
N PHE A 579 -32.46 22.27 -6.58
CA PHE A 579 -32.85 21.40 -5.47
C PHE A 579 -34.37 21.40 -5.30
N LYS A 580 -34.98 20.22 -5.40
CA LYS A 580 -36.42 20.02 -5.13
C LYS A 580 -36.55 19.14 -3.88
N GLY A 581 -36.61 19.77 -2.72
CA GLY A 581 -36.58 19.06 -1.43
C GLY A 581 -35.16 18.58 -1.08
N LYS A 582 -34.98 17.27 -0.88
CA LYS A 582 -33.66 16.68 -0.58
C LYS A 582 -32.89 16.26 -1.83
N ASP A 583 -33.57 16.17 -2.96
CA ASP A 583 -33.02 15.65 -4.21
C ASP A 583 -32.53 16.80 -5.11
N ALA A 584 -31.43 16.54 -5.81
CA ALA A 584 -30.81 17.47 -6.75
C ALA A 584 -31.18 17.07 -8.18
N TYR A 585 -31.47 18.04 -9.05
CA TYR A 585 -31.85 17.87 -10.45
C TYR A 585 -31.00 18.77 -11.33
N VAL A 586 -30.85 18.44 -12.62
CA VAL A 586 -30.42 19.44 -13.61
C VAL A 586 -31.52 20.50 -13.73
N ILE A 587 -31.18 21.78 -13.89
CA ILE A 587 -32.18 22.83 -14.15
C ILE A 587 -33.04 22.43 -15.36
N GLY A 588 -34.36 22.34 -15.16
CA GLY A 588 -35.32 21.93 -16.19
C GLY A 588 -35.38 20.42 -16.43
N GLY A 589 -34.63 19.62 -15.67
CA GLY A 589 -34.63 18.17 -15.72
C GLY A 589 -35.72 17.53 -14.85
N ASP A 590 -36.11 16.32 -15.23
CA ASP A 590 -37.12 15.50 -14.57
C ASP A 590 -36.53 14.34 -13.74
N ARG A 591 -35.24 14.04 -13.92
CA ARG A 591 -34.54 12.95 -13.20
C ARG A 591 -33.59 13.48 -12.11
N PRO A 592 -33.56 12.83 -10.93
CA PRO A 592 -32.62 13.18 -9.87
C PRO A 592 -31.18 12.84 -10.28
N LEU A 593 -30.24 13.65 -9.80
CA LEU A 593 -28.80 13.49 -10.00
C LEU A 593 -28.25 12.39 -9.08
N VAL A 594 -27.18 11.72 -9.54
CA VAL A 594 -26.41 10.82 -8.69
C VAL A 594 -25.54 11.70 -7.78
N VAL A 595 -25.79 11.64 -6.47
CA VAL A 595 -25.05 12.38 -5.45
C VAL A 595 -24.02 11.47 -4.81
N GLY A 596 -22.75 11.86 -4.89
CA GLY A 596 -21.62 11.08 -4.37
C GLY A 596 -20.67 11.91 -3.51
N TRP A 597 -19.63 11.24 -3.02
CA TRP A 597 -18.49 11.87 -2.35
C TRP A 597 -17.22 11.46 -3.07
N ASP A 598 -16.50 12.44 -3.62
CA ASP A 598 -15.30 12.20 -4.41
C ASP A 598 -14.16 13.08 -3.91
N LYS A 599 -12.91 12.66 -4.18
CA LYS A 599 -11.72 13.53 -4.05
C LYS A 599 -12.03 14.91 -4.63
N MET A 600 -11.79 15.96 -3.85
CA MET A 600 -11.96 17.34 -4.33
C MET A 600 -11.08 17.60 -5.54
N SER A 601 -11.68 18.01 -6.66
CA SER A 601 -10.97 18.39 -7.87
C SER A 601 -11.71 19.49 -8.63
N LYS A 602 -10.97 20.22 -9.48
CA LYS A 602 -11.58 21.22 -10.37
C LYS A 602 -12.52 20.60 -11.40
N SER A 603 -12.20 19.41 -11.90
CA SER A 603 -12.99 18.70 -12.92
C SER A 603 -14.32 18.18 -12.40
N LYS A 604 -14.44 17.95 -11.09
CA LYS A 604 -15.65 17.42 -10.44
C LYS A 604 -16.55 18.51 -9.84
N TYR A 605 -16.13 19.78 -9.91
CA TYR A 605 -16.84 20.95 -9.38
C TYR A 605 -17.22 20.86 -7.89
N ASN A 606 -16.49 20.06 -7.11
CA ASN A 606 -16.74 19.77 -5.70
C ASN A 606 -15.68 20.36 -4.75
N GLY A 607 -14.77 21.18 -5.28
CA GLY A 607 -13.72 21.82 -4.51
C GLY A 607 -14.27 22.97 -3.66
N VAL A 608 -13.87 23.00 -2.39
CA VAL A 608 -14.13 24.14 -1.49
C VAL A 608 -12.94 25.08 -1.52
N ASP A 609 -13.17 26.36 -1.83
CA ASP A 609 -12.13 27.39 -1.78
C ASP A 609 -11.72 27.61 -0.31
N PRO A 610 -10.43 27.41 0.05
CA PRO A 610 -9.97 27.67 1.41
C PRO A 610 -10.29 29.08 1.89
N GLN A 611 -10.28 30.08 1.01
CA GLN A 611 -10.50 31.47 1.40
C GLN A 611 -11.90 31.69 2.01
N ASP A 612 -12.92 30.98 1.51
CA ASP A 612 -14.28 31.06 2.03
C ASP A 612 -14.33 30.49 3.46
N VAL A 613 -13.67 29.34 3.68
CA VAL A 613 -13.57 28.68 4.99
C VAL A 613 -12.82 29.55 5.99
N LEU A 614 -11.71 30.15 5.58
CA LEU A 614 -10.89 31.03 6.42
C LEU A 614 -11.65 32.30 6.79
N SER A 615 -12.38 32.89 5.85
CA SER A 615 -13.20 34.09 6.11
C SER A 615 -14.37 33.79 7.05
N GLU A 616 -14.90 32.57 7.03
CA GLU A 616 -16.01 32.16 7.89
C GLU A 616 -15.54 31.77 9.31
N TYR A 617 -14.49 30.96 9.41
CA TYR A 617 -14.13 30.30 10.67
C TYR A 617 -12.79 30.76 11.27
N GLY A 618 -11.93 31.41 10.50
CA GLY A 618 -10.55 31.71 10.86
C GLY A 618 -9.59 30.55 10.58
N VAL A 619 -8.31 30.88 10.47
CA VAL A 619 -7.18 29.97 10.26
C VAL A 619 -7.10 28.90 11.35
N ASP A 620 -7.08 29.28 12.63
CA ASP A 620 -6.80 28.33 13.71
C ASP A 620 -7.95 27.35 13.94
N THR A 621 -9.19 27.83 13.81
CA THR A 621 -10.36 26.96 13.84
C THR A 621 -10.36 25.99 12.65
N THR A 622 -9.96 26.45 11.47
CA THR A 622 -9.83 25.60 10.27
C THR A 622 -8.77 24.52 10.48
N ARG A 623 -7.59 24.88 10.97
CA ARG A 623 -6.50 23.94 11.31
C ARG A 623 -6.97 22.87 12.29
N LEU A 624 -7.59 23.27 13.40
CA LEU A 624 -8.11 22.33 14.40
C LEU A 624 -9.18 21.40 13.82
N CYS A 625 -10.08 21.93 12.97
CA CYS A 625 -11.13 21.14 12.34
C CYS A 625 -10.56 20.08 11.38
N ILE A 626 -9.52 20.42 10.63
CA ILE A 626 -8.81 19.50 9.75
C ILE A 626 -8.18 18.35 10.53
N LEU A 627 -7.62 18.64 11.72
CA LEU A 627 -6.91 17.68 12.55
C LEU A 627 -7.83 16.82 13.43
N SER A 628 -9.07 17.27 13.69
CA SER A 628 -10.01 16.61 14.61
C SER A 628 -10.84 15.51 13.93
N ASN A 629 -11.49 14.67 14.74
CA ASN A 629 -12.52 13.67 14.38
C ASN A 629 -12.09 12.48 13.51
N VAL A 630 -11.16 12.65 12.58
CA VAL A 630 -10.77 11.63 11.60
C VAL A 630 -9.26 11.40 11.69
N SER A 631 -8.81 10.15 11.58
CA SER A 631 -7.37 9.83 11.49
C SER A 631 -6.74 10.54 10.30
N PRO A 632 -5.51 11.05 10.40
CA PRO A 632 -4.80 11.62 9.24
C PRO A 632 -4.76 10.68 8.03
N LYS A 633 -4.70 9.36 8.25
CA LYS A 633 -4.67 8.33 7.20
C LYS A 633 -6.03 8.06 6.53
N SER A 634 -7.14 8.48 7.15
CA SER A 634 -8.50 8.19 6.66
C SER A 634 -9.05 9.30 5.78
N ASP A 635 -9.82 8.92 4.77
CA ASP A 635 -10.58 9.85 3.94
C ASP A 635 -11.58 10.64 4.80
N ARG A 636 -11.86 11.88 4.37
CA ARG A 636 -12.73 12.80 5.09
C ARG A 636 -13.74 13.43 4.15
N GLN A 637 -15.01 13.22 4.43
CA GLN A 637 -16.10 13.96 3.81
C GLN A 637 -16.16 15.36 4.41
N TRP A 638 -16.05 16.38 3.55
CA TRP A 638 -16.04 17.77 3.98
C TRP A 638 -17.47 18.28 4.22
N THR A 639 -17.77 18.68 5.45
CA THR A 639 -19.03 19.32 5.86
C THR A 639 -18.75 20.51 6.77
N ASP A 640 -19.74 21.38 7.00
CA ASP A 640 -19.59 22.48 7.96
C ASP A 640 -19.89 22.08 9.40
N GLU A 641 -20.58 20.95 9.61
CA GLU A 641 -21.03 20.52 10.95
C GLU A 641 -19.88 20.22 11.92
N GLN A 642 -18.75 19.75 11.39
CA GLN A 642 -17.51 19.48 12.11
C GLN A 642 -16.94 20.69 12.87
N PHE A 643 -17.20 21.92 12.40
CA PHE A 643 -16.71 23.13 13.06
C PHE A 643 -17.40 23.37 14.41
N LYS A 644 -18.62 22.85 14.63
CA LYS A 644 -19.36 23.02 15.89
C LYS A 644 -18.58 22.49 17.09
N GLY A 645 -17.97 21.31 16.96
CA GLY A 645 -17.19 20.67 18.02
C GLY A 645 -15.96 21.48 18.41
N VAL A 646 -15.17 21.90 17.42
CA VAL A 646 -13.97 22.72 17.61
C VAL A 646 -14.30 24.08 18.19
N ASN A 647 -15.33 24.76 17.67
CA ASN A 647 -15.80 26.04 18.18
C ASN A 647 -16.19 25.95 19.67
N ASN A 648 -16.90 24.89 20.05
CA ASN A 648 -17.29 24.66 21.42
C ASN A 648 -16.09 24.36 22.33
N TRP A 649 -15.07 23.67 21.83
CA TRP A 649 -13.85 23.41 22.58
C TRP A 649 -13.01 24.68 22.79
N GLN A 650 -12.80 25.48 21.74
CA GLN A 650 -12.11 26.78 21.86
C GLN A 650 -12.83 27.70 22.86
N LYS A 651 -14.16 27.77 22.84
CA LYS A 651 -14.93 28.52 23.85
C LYS A 651 -14.71 28.02 25.28
N LYS A 652 -14.59 26.69 25.48
CA LYS A 652 -14.29 26.12 26.80
C LYS A 652 -12.90 26.53 27.28
N MET A 653 -11.88 26.43 26.43
CA MET A 653 -10.51 26.85 26.76
C MET A 653 -10.43 28.35 27.04
N TRP A 654 -11.07 29.16 26.20
CA TRP A 654 -11.18 30.60 26.38
C TRP A 654 -11.77 30.96 27.75
N ASN A 655 -12.87 30.31 28.14
CA ASN A 655 -13.49 30.56 29.44
C ASN A 655 -12.64 30.04 30.62
N LEU A 656 -11.91 28.93 30.46
CA LEU A 656 -11.01 28.44 31.51
C LEU A 656 -9.91 29.46 31.82
N VAL A 657 -9.28 30.03 30.79
CA VAL A 657 -8.27 31.08 30.96
C VAL A 657 -8.90 32.34 31.56
N ALA A 658 -10.08 32.76 31.09
CA ALA A 658 -10.82 33.90 31.67
C ALA A 658 -11.00 33.76 33.18
N THR A 659 -11.56 32.62 33.60
CA THR A 659 -11.86 32.31 34.99
C THR A 659 -10.57 32.20 35.80
N TYR A 660 -9.52 31.61 35.25
CA TYR A 660 -8.21 31.56 35.90
C TYR A 660 -7.67 32.97 36.17
N VAL A 661 -7.66 33.86 35.18
CA VAL A 661 -7.18 35.25 35.33
C VAL A 661 -7.99 36.02 36.36
N GLU A 662 -9.32 35.94 36.29
CA GLU A 662 -10.22 36.59 37.24
C GLU A 662 -10.03 36.06 38.68
N ASN A 663 -9.94 34.75 38.84
CA ASN A 663 -9.73 34.11 40.13
C ASN A 663 -8.40 34.52 40.76
N ARG A 664 -7.31 34.59 39.97
CA ARG A 664 -5.98 34.98 40.46
C ARG A 664 -5.90 36.46 40.81
N ALA A 665 -6.60 37.33 40.08
CA ALA A 665 -6.68 38.75 40.39
C ALA A 665 -7.43 39.01 41.71
N ASN A 666 -8.45 38.21 42.01
CA ASN A 666 -9.28 38.32 43.21
C ASN A 666 -8.81 37.44 44.39
N ALA A 667 -7.68 36.75 44.25
CA ALA A 667 -7.14 35.89 45.30
C ALA A 667 -6.72 36.73 46.51
N ILE A 668 -7.19 36.35 47.71
CA ILE A 668 -6.84 37.01 48.98
C ILE A 668 -5.79 36.13 49.68
N ASP A 669 -4.63 36.70 50.01
CA ASP A 669 -3.62 36.03 50.83
C ASP A 669 -3.89 36.29 52.33
N PRO A 670 -3.89 35.27 53.21
CA PRO A 670 -3.65 33.85 52.99
C PRO A 670 -4.94 33.04 52.82
N MET A 671 -4.91 32.05 51.93
CA MET A 671 -5.96 31.04 51.80
C MET A 671 -6.20 30.32 53.16
N PRO A 672 -7.42 30.31 53.73
CA PRO A 672 -7.70 29.69 55.04
C PRO A 672 -7.74 28.15 55.08
N ALA A 673 -7.27 27.42 54.05
CA ALA A 673 -7.58 25.99 53.91
C ALA A 673 -6.60 25.18 53.02
N LYS A 674 -5.32 25.56 52.89
CA LYS A 674 -4.32 24.97 51.95
C LYS A 674 -4.05 23.46 52.09
N GLU A 675 -4.71 22.77 53.01
CA GLU A 675 -4.43 21.37 53.34
C GLU A 675 -5.65 20.49 53.62
N THR A 676 -6.85 20.89 53.16
CA THR A 676 -7.99 19.96 53.26
C THR A 676 -7.68 18.68 52.47
N GLU A 677 -8.12 17.53 52.98
CA GLU A 677 -7.92 16.24 52.31
C GLU A 677 -8.55 16.23 50.92
N GLU A 678 -9.65 16.95 50.71
CA GLU A 678 -10.27 17.12 49.40
C GLU A 678 -9.38 17.89 48.42
N PHE A 679 -8.68 18.94 48.87
CA PHE A 679 -7.76 19.72 48.03
C PHE A 679 -6.53 18.88 47.65
N LYS A 680 -5.90 18.23 48.65
CA LYS A 680 -4.76 17.31 48.42
C LYS A 680 -5.13 16.17 47.48
N LYS A 681 -6.35 15.62 47.63
CA LYS A 681 -6.89 14.59 46.74
C LYS A 681 -7.10 15.11 45.32
N ALA A 682 -7.61 16.34 45.15
CA ALA A 682 -7.78 16.94 43.84
C ALA A 682 -6.43 17.17 43.14
N GLU A 683 -5.41 17.69 43.84
CA GLU A 683 -4.06 17.87 43.29
C GLU A 683 -3.44 16.54 42.87
N LYS A 684 -3.55 15.51 43.73
CA LYS A 684 -3.06 14.16 43.41
C LYS A 684 -3.72 13.58 42.16
N ILE A 685 -5.05 13.64 42.07
CA ILE A 685 -5.80 13.12 40.92
C ILE A 685 -5.43 13.90 39.64
N MET A 686 -5.29 15.22 39.74
CA MET A 686 -4.86 16.06 38.63
C MET A 686 -3.47 15.66 38.14
N ASN A 687 -2.49 15.53 39.05
CA ASN A 687 -1.13 15.14 38.68
C ASN A 687 -1.05 13.74 38.05
N GLU A 688 -1.73 12.73 38.62
CA GLU A 688 -1.78 11.38 38.06
C GLU A 688 -2.43 11.37 36.66
N THR A 689 -3.54 12.09 36.51
CA THR A 689 -4.27 12.16 35.23
C THR A 689 -3.49 12.97 34.18
N ARG A 690 -2.82 14.06 34.59
CA ARG A 690 -1.91 14.86 33.77
C ARG A 690 -0.86 13.96 33.11
N ASN A 691 -0.11 13.21 33.93
CA ASN A 691 0.98 12.36 33.44
C ASN A 691 0.47 11.30 32.46
N LYS A 692 -0.66 10.65 32.77
CA LYS A 692 -1.29 9.68 31.86
C LYS A 692 -1.67 10.30 30.51
N LEU A 693 -2.47 11.38 30.53
CA LEU A 693 -2.93 12.03 29.30
C LEU A 693 -1.77 12.62 28.50
N LEU A 694 -0.76 13.18 29.17
CA LEU A 694 0.42 13.73 28.51
C LEU A 694 1.23 12.64 27.80
N GLY A 695 1.34 11.46 28.42
CA GLY A 695 1.92 10.28 27.80
C GLY A 695 1.19 9.90 26.51
N ASP A 696 -0.14 9.75 26.57
CA ASP A 696 -0.97 9.40 25.41
C ASP A 696 -0.87 10.45 24.29
N ILE A 697 -0.95 11.74 24.63
CA ILE A 697 -0.86 12.84 23.66
C ILE A 697 0.51 12.80 22.99
N THR A 698 1.59 12.75 23.78
CA THR A 698 2.97 12.73 23.25
C THR A 698 3.23 11.49 22.40
N PHE A 699 2.69 10.34 22.80
CA PHE A 699 2.74 9.11 22.02
C PHE A 699 2.07 9.28 20.65
N HIS A 700 0.89 9.89 20.60
CA HIS A 700 0.18 10.14 19.34
C HIS A 700 0.88 11.14 18.43
N PHE A 701 1.55 12.16 18.98
CA PHE A 701 2.39 13.05 18.17
C PHE A 701 3.65 12.34 17.67
N HIS A 702 4.33 11.57 18.51
CA HIS A 702 5.68 11.07 18.20
C HIS A 702 5.71 9.74 17.43
N HIS A 703 4.78 8.83 17.76
CA HIS A 703 4.84 7.43 17.33
C HIS A 703 3.75 7.06 16.33
N THR A 704 2.49 7.49 16.53
CA THR A 704 1.38 7.05 15.66
C THR A 704 0.91 8.12 14.67
N PHE A 705 1.31 9.37 14.88
CA PHE A 705 0.81 10.56 14.17
C PHE A 705 -0.73 10.68 14.19
N LEU A 706 -1.41 10.13 15.20
CA LEU A 706 -2.88 10.18 15.32
C LEU A 706 -3.32 11.47 16.01
N LEU A 707 -3.18 12.60 15.31
CA LEU A 707 -3.45 13.94 15.86
C LEU A 707 -4.90 14.12 16.33
N SER A 708 -5.86 13.45 15.71
CA SER A 708 -7.27 13.43 16.17
C SER A 708 -7.42 12.76 17.53
N SER A 709 -6.67 11.68 17.77
CA SER A 709 -6.60 11.01 19.08
C SER A 709 -5.95 11.90 20.12
N ALA A 710 -4.87 12.62 19.77
CA ALA A 710 -4.25 13.61 20.67
C ALA A 710 -5.24 14.72 21.07
N ILE A 711 -5.97 15.30 20.11
CA ILE A 711 -7.01 16.31 20.37
C ILE A 711 -8.10 15.76 21.31
N SER A 712 -8.54 14.52 21.11
CA SER A 712 -9.53 13.88 21.99
C SER A 712 -9.03 13.81 23.45
N ARG A 713 -7.75 13.54 23.69
CA ARG A 713 -7.15 13.52 25.04
C ARG A 713 -7.03 14.94 25.61
N MET A 714 -6.73 15.93 24.78
CA MET A 714 -6.79 17.35 25.19
C MET A 714 -8.21 17.82 25.54
N HIS A 715 -9.24 17.30 24.87
CA HIS A 715 -10.64 17.53 25.26
C HIS A 715 -10.95 16.94 26.64
N GLN A 716 -10.45 15.74 26.94
CA GLN A 716 -10.58 15.12 28.27
C GLN A 716 -9.86 15.95 29.34
N TRP A 717 -8.64 16.41 29.05
CA TRP A 717 -7.86 17.32 29.89
C TRP A 717 -8.61 18.62 30.19
N THR A 718 -9.19 19.24 29.16
CA THR A 718 -10.03 20.45 29.28
C THR A 718 -11.25 20.18 30.17
N GLY A 719 -11.87 19.01 30.01
CA GLY A 719 -13.02 18.58 30.81
C GLY A 719 -12.68 18.38 32.28
N LEU A 720 -11.48 17.86 32.59
CA LEU A 720 -10.98 17.70 33.95
C LEU A 720 -10.79 19.05 34.65
N LEU A 721 -10.14 20.01 33.98
CA LEU A 721 -9.94 21.37 34.51
C LEU A 721 -11.27 22.08 34.77
N LYS A 722 -12.23 21.95 33.86
CA LYS A 722 -13.56 22.57 34.01
C LYS A 722 -14.35 22.05 35.23
N LYS A 723 -14.12 20.80 35.64
CA LYS A 723 -14.84 20.18 36.77
C LYS A 723 -14.26 20.55 38.13
N GLN A 724 -13.11 21.21 38.19
CA GLN A 724 -12.48 21.57 39.46
C GLN A 724 -13.30 22.65 40.19
N LYS A 725 -13.28 22.59 41.52
CA LYS A 725 -13.94 23.58 42.35
C LYS A 725 -13.23 24.94 42.24
N PRO A 726 -13.93 26.07 42.43
CA PRO A 726 -13.32 27.41 42.36
C PRO A 726 -12.06 27.53 43.22
N GLU A 727 -12.04 26.95 44.43
CA GLU A 727 -10.90 27.02 45.33
C GLU A 727 -9.65 26.33 44.74
N VAL A 728 -9.83 25.19 44.07
CA VAL A 728 -8.73 24.46 43.39
C VAL A 728 -8.23 25.27 42.21
N ALA A 729 -9.14 25.82 41.38
CA ALA A 729 -8.77 26.65 40.23
C ALA A 729 -8.02 27.95 40.63
N THR A 730 -8.35 28.51 41.79
CA THR A 730 -7.75 29.76 42.31
C THR A 730 -6.41 29.55 43.00
N TYR A 731 -6.15 28.40 43.64
CA TYR A 731 -5.00 28.25 44.52
C TYR A 731 -4.09 27.04 44.23
N SER A 732 -4.50 26.08 43.38
CA SER A 732 -3.64 24.93 43.05
C SER A 732 -2.55 25.30 42.05
N SER A 733 -1.34 24.82 42.32
CA SER A 733 -0.21 24.91 41.38
C SER A 733 -0.34 23.91 40.24
N GLU A 734 -0.85 22.71 40.52
CA GLU A 734 -1.11 21.69 39.51
C GLU A 734 -2.19 22.12 38.51
N TYR A 735 -3.23 22.84 38.95
CA TYR A 735 -4.23 23.42 38.02
C TYR A 735 -3.59 24.41 37.03
N GLU A 736 -2.76 25.32 37.54
CA GLU A 736 -2.03 26.32 36.73
C GLU A 736 -1.11 25.64 35.72
N ARG A 737 -0.32 24.67 36.20
CA ARG A 737 0.54 23.85 35.36
C ARG A 737 -0.24 23.15 34.27
N MET A 738 -1.28 22.40 34.61
CA MET A 738 -2.10 21.67 33.64
C MET A 738 -2.78 22.58 32.61
N LEU A 739 -3.24 23.77 33.02
CA LEU A 739 -3.84 24.73 32.08
C LEU A 739 -2.79 25.31 31.14
N SER A 740 -1.61 25.68 31.65
CA SER A 740 -0.51 26.22 30.85
C SER A 740 0.01 25.20 29.82
N GLU A 741 0.18 23.94 30.24
CA GLU A 741 0.64 22.86 29.37
C GLU A 741 -0.39 22.51 28.31
N LEU A 742 -1.69 22.58 28.62
CA LEU A 742 -2.75 22.45 27.61
C LEU A 742 -2.62 23.53 26.54
N VAL A 743 -2.33 24.78 26.91
CA VAL A 743 -2.12 25.88 25.95
C VAL A 743 -0.86 25.63 25.10
N VAL A 744 0.24 25.18 25.71
CA VAL A 744 1.47 24.78 24.99
C VAL A 744 1.21 23.65 24.00
N MET A 745 0.47 22.61 24.40
CA MET A 745 0.16 21.48 23.53
C MET A 745 -0.78 21.83 22.37
N VAL A 746 -1.62 22.86 22.53
CA VAL A 746 -2.49 23.38 21.47
C VAL A 746 -1.74 24.31 20.51
N ALA A 747 -0.64 24.94 20.95
CA ALA A 747 0.09 25.93 20.15
C ALA A 747 0.59 25.42 18.77
N PRO A 748 1.07 24.17 18.60
CA PRO A 748 1.37 23.63 17.26
C PRO A 748 0.17 23.59 16.31
N MET A 749 -1.04 23.42 16.86
CA MET A 749 -2.28 23.24 16.09
C MET A 749 -3.02 24.55 15.83
N ALA A 750 -3.04 25.44 16.82
CA ALA A 750 -3.71 26.74 16.78
C ALA A 750 -2.80 27.83 17.38
N PRO A 751 -1.73 28.21 16.68
CA PRO A 751 -0.66 29.05 17.21
C PRO A 751 -1.13 30.45 17.62
N MET A 752 -2.06 31.07 16.89
CA MET A 752 -2.55 32.43 17.18
C MET A 752 -3.49 32.44 18.39
N PHE A 753 -4.42 31.49 18.43
CA PHE A 753 -5.32 31.28 19.55
C PHE A 753 -4.57 30.94 20.83
N ALA A 754 -3.61 30.01 20.77
CA ALA A 754 -2.79 29.66 21.92
C ALA A 754 -1.95 30.84 22.42
N SER A 755 -1.44 31.70 21.52
CA SER A 755 -0.69 32.89 21.91
C SER A 755 -1.56 33.91 22.67
N GLU A 756 -2.80 34.14 22.23
CA GLU A 756 -3.73 35.01 22.97
C GLU A 756 -4.10 34.42 24.35
N LEU A 757 -4.33 33.10 24.42
CA LEU A 757 -4.56 32.42 25.71
C LEU A 757 -3.35 32.56 26.64
N TRP A 758 -2.14 32.45 26.09
CA TRP A 758 -0.89 32.58 26.84
C TRP A 758 -0.70 33.98 27.42
N GLU A 759 -0.93 35.04 26.64
CA GLU A 759 -0.93 36.42 27.16
C GLU A 759 -1.96 36.61 28.29
N GLY A 760 -3.14 35.98 28.15
CA GLY A 760 -4.12 35.83 29.21
C GLY A 760 -3.49 35.32 30.50
N MET A 761 -2.90 34.14 30.43
CA MET A 761 -2.29 33.49 31.59
C MET A 761 -1.16 34.33 32.20
N LYS A 762 -0.25 34.88 31.39
CA LYS A 762 0.89 35.71 31.85
C LYS A 762 0.50 36.92 32.69
N SER A 763 -0.69 37.46 32.46
CA SER A 763 -1.18 38.63 33.21
C SER A 763 -1.59 38.30 34.65
N ALA A 764 -1.78 37.03 34.97
CA ALA A 764 -2.25 36.58 36.27
C ALA A 764 -1.08 36.45 37.26
N ASN A 765 -1.40 36.55 38.56
CA ASN A 765 -0.42 36.24 39.61
C ASN A 765 -0.15 34.72 39.62
N HIS A 766 1.05 34.33 39.19
CA HIS A 766 1.47 32.93 39.16
C HIS A 766 1.90 32.43 40.53
N ILE A 767 1.49 31.21 40.89
CA ILE A 767 1.89 30.55 42.15
C ILE A 767 2.99 29.51 41.90
N SER A 768 3.20 29.09 40.66
CA SER A 768 4.23 28.12 40.27
C SER A 768 5.19 28.68 39.22
N ASN A 769 6.45 28.24 39.31
CA ASN A 769 7.48 28.48 38.29
C ASN A 769 7.48 27.35 37.24
N CYS A 770 6.32 26.80 36.91
CA CYS A 770 6.21 25.62 36.04
C CYS A 770 6.50 25.92 34.55
N GLN A 771 6.48 27.18 34.16
CA GLN A 771 6.73 27.65 32.80
C GLN A 771 7.66 28.86 32.80
N ASP A 772 8.29 29.13 31.66
CA ASP A 772 8.95 30.40 31.42
C ASP A 772 7.91 31.43 30.95
N TRP A 773 7.31 32.13 31.91
CA TRP A 773 6.24 33.09 31.63
C TRP A 773 6.71 34.31 30.84
N GLU A 774 8.01 34.61 30.76
CA GLU A 774 8.49 35.73 29.93
C GLU A 774 8.53 35.36 28.44
N SER A 775 8.75 34.06 28.15
CA SER A 775 8.84 33.56 26.78
C SER A 775 7.46 33.38 26.12
N PRO A 776 7.37 33.58 24.78
CA PRO A 776 6.18 33.23 24.01
C PRO A 776 5.81 31.74 24.12
N VAL A 777 4.53 31.40 23.92
CA VAL A 777 4.05 30.00 24.01
C VAL A 777 4.76 29.06 23.04
N LEU A 778 5.07 29.53 21.82
CA LEU A 778 5.76 28.74 20.79
C LEU A 778 7.26 28.54 21.08
N SER A 779 7.80 29.25 22.06
CA SER A 779 9.19 29.11 22.53
C SER A 779 9.28 28.22 23.77
N GLN A 780 8.16 27.78 24.33
CA GLN A 780 8.14 26.85 25.46
C GLN A 780 8.65 25.47 25.05
N ASN A 781 9.05 24.68 26.04
CA ASN A 781 9.33 23.27 25.82
C ASN A 781 8.02 22.47 25.84
N TRP A 782 7.96 21.41 25.05
CA TRP A 782 6.87 20.44 25.14
C TRP A 782 6.82 19.86 26.56
N PRO A 783 5.63 19.74 27.18
CA PRO A 783 5.52 19.28 28.55
C PRO A 783 6.12 17.87 28.72
N LYS A 784 6.82 17.66 29.84
CA LYS A 784 7.42 16.37 30.19
C LYS A 784 6.59 15.66 31.25
N ILE A 785 6.60 14.33 31.19
CA ILE A 785 6.10 13.50 32.29
C ILE A 785 7.00 13.71 33.51
N ASP A 786 6.40 13.75 34.69
CA ASP A 786 7.13 13.88 35.95
C ASP A 786 7.99 12.63 36.19
N GLU A 787 9.24 12.79 36.60
CA GLU A 787 10.13 11.66 36.88
C GLU A 787 9.55 10.74 37.96
N THR A 788 8.83 11.31 38.93
CA THR A 788 8.14 10.61 40.02
C THR A 788 6.82 9.96 39.59
N ALA A 789 6.34 10.22 38.37
CA ALA A 789 5.14 9.56 37.87
C ALA A 789 5.42 8.07 37.67
N ASN A 790 4.47 7.24 38.05
CA ASN A 790 4.57 5.81 37.79
C ASN A 790 4.10 5.54 36.35
N GLY A 791 5.03 5.10 35.50
CA GLY A 791 4.71 4.34 34.30
C GLY A 791 4.10 2.99 34.69
N HIS A 792 3.40 2.36 33.77
CA HIS A 792 2.78 1.07 34.00
C HIS A 792 3.47 0.06 33.08
N LEU A 793 4.05 -0.97 33.68
CA LEU A 793 4.59 -2.12 32.97
C LEU A 793 3.47 -3.13 32.80
N TYR A 794 2.96 -3.22 31.58
CA TYR A 794 1.93 -4.19 31.24
C TYR A 794 2.60 -5.51 30.95
N ILE A 795 2.25 -6.51 31.75
CA ILE A 795 2.72 -7.87 31.59
C ILE A 795 1.59 -8.62 30.91
N SER A 796 1.80 -9.00 29.66
CA SER A 796 0.86 -9.84 28.95
C SER A 796 1.48 -11.18 28.58
N VAL A 797 0.67 -12.22 28.69
CA VAL A 797 1.02 -13.57 28.22
C VAL A 797 -0.01 -13.90 27.15
N LEU A 798 0.45 -14.17 25.92
CA LEU A 798 -0.44 -14.40 24.78
C LEU A 798 -1.42 -13.23 24.54
N ARG A 799 -0.94 -11.98 24.69
CA ARG A 799 -1.71 -10.72 24.55
C ARG A 799 -2.80 -10.46 25.59
N ASN A 800 -2.98 -11.35 26.58
CA ASN A 800 -3.84 -11.09 27.73
C ASN A 800 -3.04 -10.41 28.84
N GLU A 801 -3.51 -9.26 29.33
CA GLU A 801 -2.88 -8.58 30.48
C GLU A 801 -3.01 -9.47 31.73
N VAL A 802 -1.88 -9.96 32.22
CA VAL A 802 -1.76 -10.80 33.40
C VAL A 802 -1.55 -9.96 34.66
N ASP A 803 -0.76 -8.90 34.52
CA ASP A 803 -0.50 -7.98 35.61
C ASP A 803 -0.03 -6.63 35.08
N THR A 804 -0.16 -5.62 35.93
CA THR A 804 0.38 -4.29 35.67
C THR A 804 1.19 -3.85 36.86
N ILE A 805 2.49 -3.60 36.64
CA ILE A 805 3.41 -3.14 37.68
C ILE A 805 3.62 -1.62 37.53
N PRO A 806 3.24 -0.80 38.52
CA PRO A 806 3.61 0.60 38.51
C PRO A 806 5.12 0.75 38.77
N ILE A 807 5.82 1.48 37.91
CA ILE A 807 7.25 1.74 37.98
C ILE A 807 7.49 3.24 37.84
N PRO A 808 8.28 3.88 38.71
CA PRO A 808 8.71 5.25 38.49
C PRO A 808 9.35 5.40 37.11
N MET A 809 8.89 6.40 36.34
CA MET A 809 9.24 6.58 34.94
C MET A 809 10.75 6.64 34.69
N TYR A 810 11.50 7.40 35.50
CA TYR A 810 12.97 7.49 35.38
C TYR A 810 13.66 6.12 35.48
N LYS A 811 13.11 5.22 36.28
CA LYS A 811 13.61 3.86 36.46
C LYS A 811 13.24 3.01 35.25
N MET A 812 12.01 3.14 34.76
CA MET A 812 11.55 2.42 33.56
C MET A 812 12.34 2.78 32.29
N GLU A 813 12.82 4.02 32.19
CA GLU A 813 13.66 4.50 31.09
C GLU A 813 15.13 4.03 31.19
N ALA A 814 15.68 3.98 32.40
CA ALA A 814 17.03 3.48 32.65
C ALA A 814 17.13 1.94 32.56
N MET A 815 16.02 1.23 32.68
CA MET A 815 16.00 -0.23 32.67
C MET A 815 16.30 -0.80 31.28
N THR A 816 17.29 -1.69 31.24
CA THR A 816 17.55 -2.58 30.13
C THR A 816 16.39 -3.56 29.94
N ASN A 817 16.29 -4.14 28.75
CA ASN A 817 15.30 -5.16 28.46
C ASN A 817 15.38 -6.35 29.43
N LYS A 818 16.59 -6.68 29.92
CA LYS A 818 16.82 -7.73 30.90
C LYS A 818 16.23 -7.38 32.27
N GLU A 819 16.44 -6.17 32.75
CA GLU A 819 15.89 -5.70 34.04
C GLU A 819 14.36 -5.64 34.02
N ILE A 820 13.77 -5.30 32.87
CA ILE A 820 12.32 -5.31 32.68
C ILE A 820 11.74 -6.73 32.76
N GLN A 821 12.40 -7.69 32.11
CA GLN A 821 12.02 -9.09 32.25
C GLN A 821 12.10 -9.54 33.71
N GLU A 822 13.23 -9.28 34.37
CA GLU A 822 13.43 -9.66 35.77
C GLU A 822 12.37 -9.08 36.70
N LEU A 823 11.97 -7.82 36.47
CA LEU A 823 10.90 -7.17 37.22
C LEU A 823 9.53 -7.77 36.90
N ALA A 824 9.22 -8.05 35.63
CA ALA A 824 7.99 -8.73 35.25
C ALA A 824 7.88 -10.11 35.94
N PHE A 825 8.99 -10.84 36.02
CA PHE A 825 9.08 -12.13 36.73
C PHE A 825 9.00 -12.02 38.26
N GLN A 826 9.00 -10.82 38.85
CA GLN A 826 8.67 -10.64 40.27
C GLN A 826 7.16 -10.56 40.52
N SER A 827 6.35 -10.39 39.47
CA SER A 827 4.90 -10.45 39.59
C SER A 827 4.46 -11.83 40.10
N LYS A 828 3.79 -11.82 41.25
CA LYS A 828 3.15 -13.02 41.81
C LYS A 828 2.05 -13.55 40.89
N ARG A 829 1.38 -12.67 40.12
CA ARG A 829 0.35 -13.05 39.16
C ARG A 829 0.95 -13.74 37.94
N LEU A 830 2.03 -13.19 37.39
CA LEU A 830 2.77 -13.84 36.32
C LEU A 830 3.29 -15.21 36.78
N ARG A 831 3.94 -15.30 37.95
CA ARG A 831 4.41 -16.59 38.49
C ARG A 831 3.29 -17.60 38.65
N LYS A 832 2.15 -17.20 39.20
CA LYS A 832 0.98 -18.07 39.31
C LYS A 832 0.49 -18.57 37.95
N VAL A 833 0.49 -17.72 36.92
CA VAL A 833 0.16 -18.12 35.55
C VAL A 833 1.20 -19.08 34.99
N LEU A 834 2.49 -18.87 35.22
CA LEU A 834 3.56 -19.76 34.75
C LEU A 834 3.56 -21.11 35.49
N ASP A 835 3.41 -21.11 36.81
CA ASP A 835 3.37 -22.30 37.68
C ASP A 835 2.14 -23.16 37.36
N ASN A 836 0.97 -22.53 37.18
CA ASN A 836 -0.26 -23.23 36.78
C ASN A 836 -0.16 -23.88 35.39
N ASN A 837 0.76 -23.41 34.55
CA ASN A 837 1.02 -23.95 33.21
C ASN A 837 2.30 -24.82 33.14
N ASN A 838 2.86 -25.24 34.30
CA ASN A 838 4.08 -26.06 34.41
C ASN A 838 5.33 -25.48 33.71
N ILE A 839 5.44 -24.15 33.60
CA ILE A 839 6.59 -23.48 32.99
C ILE A 839 7.65 -23.27 34.08
N SER A 840 8.67 -24.13 34.12
CA SER A 840 9.75 -24.06 35.12
C SER A 840 10.88 -23.09 34.73
N TRP A 841 11.49 -22.46 35.74
CA TRP A 841 12.59 -21.50 35.59
C TRP A 841 13.90 -22.08 36.11
N ASN A 842 15.00 -21.95 35.36
CA ASN A 842 16.32 -22.33 35.83
C ASN A 842 17.31 -21.16 35.72
N LYS A 843 18.06 -20.92 36.80
CA LYS A 843 18.89 -19.73 36.98
C LYS A 843 20.33 -20.00 36.53
N SER A 844 20.53 -20.24 35.23
CA SER A 844 21.86 -20.29 34.65
C SER A 844 21.86 -19.67 33.25
N ASP A 845 22.50 -18.51 33.13
CA ASP A 845 22.96 -17.83 31.91
C ASP A 845 22.13 -17.98 30.62
N GLN A 846 21.23 -17.02 30.41
CA GLN A 846 20.76 -16.49 29.12
C GLN A 846 20.02 -17.39 28.12
N GLU A 847 19.51 -18.56 28.50
CA GLU A 847 18.56 -19.31 27.66
C GLU A 847 17.31 -19.76 28.43
N TYR A 848 16.14 -19.58 27.84
CA TYR A 848 14.88 -20.14 28.35
C TYR A 848 14.70 -21.53 27.73
N THR A 849 14.44 -22.54 28.56
CA THR A 849 14.07 -23.88 28.09
C THR A 849 12.87 -24.35 28.88
N ILE A 850 11.80 -24.69 28.16
CA ILE A 850 10.63 -25.35 28.72
C ILE A 850 11.02 -26.80 29.01
N ALA A 851 10.85 -27.25 30.25
CA ALA A 851 10.97 -28.66 30.59
C ALA A 851 9.62 -29.36 30.31
N GLN A 852 9.68 -30.31 29.36
CA GLN A 852 8.65 -31.26 28.89
C GLN A 852 7.72 -30.81 27.76
N ASP A 853 7.93 -31.48 26.62
CA ASP A 853 7.01 -31.79 25.51
C ASP A 853 5.94 -30.74 25.16
N LEU A 854 6.38 -29.50 24.98
CA LEU A 854 5.67 -28.55 24.13
C LEU A 854 6.21 -28.70 22.71
N ASP A 855 5.32 -29.19 21.85
CA ASP A 855 5.46 -29.24 20.40
C ASP A 855 6.07 -27.94 19.85
N ASN A 856 7.00 -28.04 18.89
CA ASN A 856 7.86 -26.94 18.42
C ASN A 856 7.09 -25.79 17.72
N SER A 857 5.75 -25.78 17.75
CA SER A 857 4.85 -24.81 17.12
C SER A 857 4.32 -23.72 18.07
N LYS A 858 4.42 -23.87 19.41
CA LYS A 858 3.95 -22.83 20.37
C LYS A 858 5.12 -22.04 20.97
N LYS A 859 5.51 -20.93 20.30
CA LYS A 859 6.36 -19.90 20.92
C LYS A 859 5.53 -19.13 21.97
N LEU A 860 5.81 -19.35 23.25
CA LEU A 860 5.20 -18.58 24.34
C LEU A 860 5.68 -17.13 24.26
N THR A 861 4.81 -16.22 23.82
CA THR A 861 5.15 -14.79 23.75
C THR A 861 4.72 -14.11 25.05
N ILE A 862 5.71 -13.79 25.88
CA ILE A 862 5.54 -12.86 27.00
C ILE A 862 5.88 -11.48 26.46
N SER A 863 4.85 -10.64 26.26
CA SER A 863 5.02 -9.25 25.86
C SER A 863 5.05 -8.39 27.11
N VAL A 864 6.19 -7.75 27.32
CA VAL A 864 6.34 -6.73 28.34
C VAL A 864 6.40 -5.39 27.63
N GLU A 865 5.31 -4.65 27.71
CA GLU A 865 5.19 -3.36 27.05
C GLU A 865 5.50 -2.25 28.03
N ARG A 866 6.51 -1.44 27.67
CA ARG A 866 6.69 -0.13 28.28
C ARG A 866 5.65 0.78 27.63
N ILE A 867 4.90 1.51 28.44
CA ILE A 867 4.31 2.78 27.97
C ILE A 867 5.09 3.89 28.67
N PRO A 868 6.26 4.30 28.14
CA PRO A 868 6.90 5.51 28.63
C PRO A 868 6.23 6.71 27.98
N GLY A 869 5.84 7.71 28.77
CA GLY A 869 5.80 9.05 28.22
C GLY A 869 7.18 9.68 28.27
N CYS A 870 7.70 9.90 27.06
CA CYS A 870 8.72 10.87 26.68
C CYS A 870 10.12 10.76 27.32
N SER A 871 11.04 10.03 26.65
CA SER A 871 12.45 10.41 26.59
C SER A 871 13.09 10.14 25.22
N THR A 872 14.16 10.88 24.96
CA THR A 872 14.74 11.25 23.66
C THR A 872 15.87 10.31 23.18
N ARG A 873 15.91 9.04 23.58
CA ARG A 873 16.89 8.09 23.03
C ARG A 873 16.33 6.67 22.88
N GLY A 874 16.30 6.21 21.63
CA GLY A 874 16.27 4.80 21.28
C GLY A 874 14.88 4.18 21.21
N SER A 875 14.62 3.52 20.08
CA SER A 875 13.47 2.65 19.76
C SER A 875 12.67 2.12 20.96
N THR A 876 11.35 2.33 20.94
CA THR A 876 10.40 1.45 21.65
C THR A 876 10.55 0.03 21.12
N ARG A 877 11.40 -0.77 21.75
CA ARG A 877 11.44 -2.22 21.56
C ARG A 877 10.45 -2.83 22.53
N GLY A 878 9.31 -3.29 22.03
CA GLY A 878 8.58 -4.38 22.69
C GLY A 878 9.53 -5.58 22.77
N LEU A 879 9.60 -6.21 23.94
CA LEU A 879 10.46 -7.37 24.12
C LEU A 879 9.65 -8.64 23.84
N HIS A 880 9.98 -9.32 22.76
CA HIS A 880 9.52 -10.67 22.49
C HIS A 880 10.61 -11.65 22.91
N VAL A 881 10.32 -12.47 23.91
CA VAL A 881 11.17 -13.61 24.24
C VAL A 881 10.79 -14.76 23.31
N ALA A 882 11.57 -14.96 22.25
CA ALA A 882 11.52 -16.18 21.44
C ALA A 882 12.81 -16.95 21.63
N THR A 883 12.72 -18.20 22.06
CA THR A 883 13.88 -19.09 22.18
C THR A 883 14.30 -19.57 20.80
N SER A 884 15.51 -19.20 20.38
CA SER A 884 16.22 -19.86 19.28
C SER A 884 17.59 -20.26 19.79
N LYS A 885 17.95 -21.54 19.64
CA LYS A 885 19.26 -22.05 20.04
C LYS A 885 20.33 -21.53 19.08
N GLY A 886 21.31 -20.85 19.67
CA GLY A 886 22.73 -20.85 19.33
C GLY A 886 23.15 -20.52 17.90
N HIS A 887 23.75 -19.33 17.71
CA HIS A 887 25.07 -19.19 17.09
C HIS A 887 25.79 -18.01 17.76
N ARG A 888 26.93 -18.28 18.42
CA ARG A 888 27.86 -17.25 18.91
C ARG A 888 28.52 -16.57 17.71
N ILE A 889 28.44 -15.25 17.61
CA ILE A 889 29.39 -14.46 16.81
C ILE A 889 30.03 -13.43 17.74
N SER A 890 31.31 -13.65 18.03
CA SER A 890 32.18 -12.71 18.73
C SER A 890 32.60 -11.58 17.81
N ALA A 891 32.78 -10.39 18.40
CA ALA A 891 33.36 -9.22 17.77
C ALA A 891 34.73 -9.48 17.12
N SER A 892 34.91 -9.05 15.86
CA SER A 892 36.07 -8.27 15.36
C SER A 892 36.17 -8.34 13.82
N ASN A 893 36.66 -7.23 13.25
CA ASN A 893 36.85 -6.98 11.81
C ASN A 893 37.79 -7.99 11.11
N HIS A 894 37.49 -8.41 9.87
CA HIS A 894 38.36 -8.43 8.66
C HIS A 894 37.94 -9.49 7.60
N LYS A 895 37.81 -9.01 6.34
CA LYS A 895 38.18 -9.61 5.03
C LYS A 895 38.12 -11.14 4.74
N LEU A 896 37.51 -11.43 3.58
CA LEU A 896 37.86 -12.41 2.50
C LEU A 896 37.61 -13.95 2.63
N TYR A 897 36.84 -14.44 1.64
CA TYR A 897 36.92 -15.68 0.81
C TYR A 897 36.50 -17.10 1.31
N LEU A 898 35.53 -17.66 0.55
CA LEU A 898 35.38 -19.02 -0.06
C LEU A 898 36.07 -20.27 0.56
N ALA A 899 35.30 -21.36 0.76
CA ALA A 899 35.55 -22.69 0.16
C ALA A 899 34.48 -23.77 0.48
N PHE A 900 34.20 -24.59 -0.54
CA PHE A 900 33.34 -25.77 -0.65
C PHE A 900 33.82 -27.02 0.14
N ALA A 901 32.90 -27.94 0.46
CA ALA A 901 33.16 -29.39 0.33
C ALA A 901 31.87 -30.21 0.11
N LYS A 902 31.84 -30.91 -1.04
CA LYS A 902 30.88 -31.93 -1.49
C LYS A 902 31.03 -33.24 -0.69
N ARG A 903 29.96 -34.08 -0.65
CA ARG A 903 30.01 -35.53 -0.90
C ARG A 903 28.61 -36.17 -1.08
N SER A 904 28.44 -36.85 -2.21
CA SER A 904 27.51 -37.95 -2.52
C SER A 904 28.37 -39.12 -3.07
N PRO A 905 27.86 -40.30 -3.50
CA PRO A 905 26.79 -41.21 -3.03
C PRO A 905 27.30 -42.69 -2.94
N LEU A 906 26.46 -43.70 -2.63
CA LEU A 906 26.49 -45.06 -3.25
C LEU A 906 25.36 -46.02 -2.78
N LEU A 907 24.82 -46.77 -3.75
CA LEU A 907 23.89 -47.90 -3.66
C LEU A 907 24.54 -49.19 -3.09
N CYS A 908 23.74 -50.10 -2.49
CA CYS A 908 23.60 -51.51 -2.95
C CYS A 908 22.56 -52.32 -2.12
N GLN A 909 21.94 -53.30 -2.78
CA GLN A 909 20.90 -54.26 -2.37
C GLN A 909 21.40 -55.35 -1.39
N THR A 910 20.50 -55.99 -0.62
CA THR A 910 20.31 -57.46 -0.54
C THR A 910 19.20 -57.91 0.44
N ASN A 911 18.54 -59.02 0.06
CA ASN A 911 17.38 -59.70 0.66
C ASN A 911 17.72 -60.71 1.79
N LEU A 912 16.68 -61.07 2.58
CA LEU A 912 16.30 -62.40 3.17
C LEU A 912 15.81 -62.25 4.65
N ALA A 913 14.51 -62.28 4.98
CA ALA A 913 13.55 -63.41 5.07
C ALA A 913 13.57 -64.19 6.42
N GLY A 914 12.47 -64.16 7.19
CA GLY A 914 12.26 -64.97 8.41
C GLY A 914 11.03 -64.67 9.30
N THR A 915 9.81 -64.87 8.79
CA THR A 915 8.56 -65.39 9.44
C THR A 915 7.94 -64.84 10.78
N ARG A 916 6.89 -64.00 10.61
CA ARG A 916 5.46 -63.92 11.13
C ARG A 916 4.88 -64.95 12.18
N PRO A 917 3.64 -64.79 12.78
CA PRO A 917 2.58 -63.73 12.70
C PRO A 917 1.69 -63.35 13.95
N LYS A 918 0.86 -62.28 13.78
CA LYS A 918 -0.55 -61.95 14.26
C LYS A 918 -0.64 -60.75 15.26
N SER A 919 -1.51 -59.73 15.16
CA SER A 919 -2.69 -59.40 14.32
C SER A 919 -3.09 -57.90 14.44
N ASN A 920 -3.43 -57.28 13.29
CA ASN A 920 -4.42 -56.22 12.98
C ASN A 920 -4.48 -54.88 13.77
N LEU A 921 -3.85 -53.83 13.23
CA LEU A 921 -4.48 -52.59 12.73
C LEU A 921 -3.41 -51.64 12.17
N ASN A 922 -3.06 -51.84 10.89
CA ASN A 922 -2.28 -50.92 10.06
C ASN A 922 -3.06 -50.75 8.75
N ARG A 923 -3.65 -49.59 8.48
CA ARG A 923 -3.94 -49.17 7.11
C ARG A 923 -2.83 -48.20 6.70
N ARG A 924 -1.94 -48.71 5.85
CA ARG A 924 -0.90 -47.95 5.14
C ARG A 924 -1.56 -46.99 4.15
N PHE A 925 -1.16 -45.72 4.13
CA PHE A 925 -1.21 -44.93 2.91
C PHE A 925 -0.14 -45.49 1.98
N ALA A 926 -0.55 -46.35 1.04
CA ALA A 926 0.28 -46.74 -0.08
C ALA A 926 0.09 -45.65 -1.15
N THR A 927 1.11 -44.84 -1.38
CA THR A 927 1.21 -44.01 -2.59
C THR A 927 1.26 -44.97 -3.78
N LYS A 928 0.13 -45.18 -4.45
CA LYS A 928 0.14 -45.67 -5.83
C LYS A 928 0.82 -44.58 -6.66
N THR A 929 1.92 -44.91 -7.32
CA THR A 929 2.34 -44.20 -8.53
C THR A 929 1.16 -44.22 -9.49
N ILE A 930 0.62 -43.05 -9.80
CA ILE A 930 -0.40 -42.85 -10.83
C ILE A 930 0.33 -43.05 -12.16
N ASP A 931 -0.12 -44.00 -12.97
CA ASP A 931 0.39 -44.19 -14.34
C ASP A 931 0.04 -42.92 -15.15
N GLU A 932 1.01 -42.32 -15.81
CA GLU A 932 0.83 -41.03 -16.50
C GLU A 932 -0.09 -41.12 -17.73
N ASP A 933 -0.42 -42.34 -18.19
CA ASP A 933 -1.16 -42.57 -19.44
C ASP A 933 -2.68 -42.76 -19.27
N GLU A 934 -3.21 -42.94 -18.05
CA GLU A 934 -4.67 -42.95 -17.80
C GLU A 934 -5.01 -42.38 -16.40
N PRO A 935 -5.53 -41.14 -16.29
CA PRO A 935 -6.09 -40.69 -15.03
C PRO A 935 -7.38 -41.46 -14.76
N TYR A 936 -7.39 -42.27 -13.70
CA TYR A 936 -8.59 -42.95 -13.21
C TYR A 936 -9.66 -41.89 -12.89
N ARG A 937 -10.64 -41.74 -13.80
CA ARG A 937 -11.85 -40.96 -13.57
C ARG A 937 -13.04 -41.86 -13.85
N ASN A 938 -13.97 -41.92 -12.90
CA ASN A 938 -15.19 -42.72 -13.03
C ASN A 938 -16.41 -41.80 -13.16
N VAL A 939 -17.30 -42.09 -14.10
CA VAL A 939 -18.55 -41.35 -14.28
C VAL A 939 -19.69 -42.22 -13.78
N ALA A 940 -20.53 -41.69 -12.90
CA ALA A 940 -21.74 -42.37 -12.45
C ALA A 940 -22.94 -41.43 -12.47
N GLN A 941 -24.05 -41.89 -13.01
CA GLN A 941 -25.30 -41.14 -13.00
C GLN A 941 -25.89 -41.14 -11.57
N ILE A 942 -26.21 -39.95 -11.05
CA ILE A 942 -26.76 -39.74 -9.69
C ILE A 942 -28.17 -39.11 -9.71
N GLY A 943 -28.64 -38.69 -10.87
CA GLY A 943 -29.99 -38.20 -11.11
C GLY A 943 -30.31 -38.31 -12.60
N GLU A 944 -31.58 -38.09 -12.96
CA GLU A 944 -32.05 -38.27 -14.35
C GLU A 944 -31.18 -37.57 -15.40
N ARG A 945 -30.67 -36.37 -15.07
CA ARG A 945 -29.80 -35.55 -15.92
C ARG A 945 -28.50 -35.14 -15.23
N THR A 946 -28.06 -35.87 -14.21
CA THR A 946 -26.90 -35.49 -13.40
C THR A 946 -25.95 -36.65 -13.22
N TRP A 947 -24.68 -36.42 -13.54
CA TRP A 947 -23.59 -37.36 -13.37
C TRP A 947 -22.58 -36.80 -12.37
N LYS A 948 -22.06 -37.65 -11.49
CA LYS A 948 -20.86 -37.37 -10.71
C LYS A 948 -19.65 -37.85 -11.49
N ILE A 949 -18.54 -37.15 -11.34
CA ILE A 949 -17.25 -37.55 -11.88
C ILE A 949 -16.29 -37.64 -10.69
N ASP A 950 -15.79 -38.85 -10.44
CA ASP A 950 -14.80 -39.11 -9.40
C ASP A 950 -13.40 -38.86 -9.99
N GLU A 951 -12.58 -38.09 -9.30
CA GLU A 951 -11.16 -37.87 -9.63
C GLU A 951 -10.30 -38.49 -8.52
N ILE A 952 -9.32 -39.33 -8.87
CA ILE A 952 -8.44 -39.97 -7.87
C ILE A 952 -7.34 -39.00 -7.44
N ASP A 953 -7.26 -38.74 -6.13
CA ASP A 953 -6.19 -37.98 -5.50
C ASP A 953 -5.35 -38.84 -4.52
N VAL A 954 -4.30 -38.25 -3.91
CA VAL A 954 -3.44 -38.90 -2.89
C VAL A 954 -4.16 -39.23 -1.57
N LEU A 955 -5.37 -38.70 -1.35
CA LEU A 955 -6.24 -38.92 -0.20
C LEU A 955 -7.38 -39.94 -0.48
N GLY A 956 -7.49 -40.46 -1.71
CA GLY A 956 -8.45 -41.49 -2.16
C GLY A 956 -9.44 -41.01 -3.23
N GLU A 957 -10.21 -41.92 -3.85
CA GLU A 957 -11.27 -41.52 -4.80
C GLU A 957 -12.34 -40.69 -4.08
N ARG A 958 -12.62 -39.47 -4.54
CA ARG A 958 -13.68 -38.61 -3.99
C ARG A 958 -14.46 -37.91 -5.11
N PRO A 959 -15.79 -37.71 -4.95
CA PRO A 959 -16.57 -36.92 -5.89
C PRO A 959 -16.29 -35.44 -5.65
N ILE A 960 -15.63 -34.79 -6.60
CA ILE A 960 -15.36 -33.35 -6.56
C ILE A 960 -16.15 -32.62 -7.68
N LEU A 961 -16.63 -33.37 -8.69
CA LEU A 961 -17.08 -32.83 -9.96
C LEU A 961 -18.46 -33.35 -10.36
N TYR A 962 -19.28 -32.49 -10.96
CA TYR A 962 -20.60 -32.88 -11.49
C TYR A 962 -20.81 -32.40 -12.92
N ALA A 963 -21.57 -33.17 -13.69
CA ALA A 963 -22.05 -32.78 -15.02
C ALA A 963 -23.58 -32.87 -15.07
N ILE A 964 -24.23 -31.84 -15.60
CA ILE A 964 -25.68 -31.73 -15.72
C ILE A 964 -26.04 -31.56 -17.19
N LYS A 965 -26.69 -32.56 -17.79
CA LYS A 965 -27.02 -32.53 -19.23
C LYS A 965 -28.33 -31.76 -19.42
N GLY A 966 -28.22 -30.59 -20.06
CA GLY A 966 -29.36 -29.79 -20.52
C GLY A 966 -29.88 -30.24 -21.88
N HIS A 967 -30.61 -29.35 -22.55
CA HIS A 967 -31.14 -29.62 -23.89
C HIS A 967 -30.15 -29.24 -25.00
N ASP A 968 -29.48 -28.11 -24.84
CA ASP A 968 -28.55 -27.53 -25.83
C ASP A 968 -27.12 -27.38 -25.30
N LYS A 969 -26.90 -27.64 -24.00
CA LYS A 969 -25.59 -27.60 -23.34
C LYS A 969 -25.49 -28.53 -22.14
N THR A 970 -24.27 -28.85 -21.74
CA THR A 970 -23.95 -29.59 -20.51
C THR A 970 -23.30 -28.65 -19.50
N ILE A 971 -23.86 -28.52 -18.30
CA ILE A 971 -23.25 -27.70 -17.24
C ILE A 971 -22.27 -28.56 -16.45
N LEU A 972 -21.02 -28.11 -16.35
CA LEU A 972 -19.99 -28.70 -15.50
C LEU A 972 -19.88 -27.89 -14.21
N VAL A 973 -20.07 -28.53 -13.08
CA VAL A 973 -19.87 -27.94 -11.76
C VAL A 973 -18.49 -28.36 -11.27
N ASP A 974 -17.59 -27.38 -11.19
CA ASP A 974 -16.15 -27.52 -10.92
C ASP A 974 -15.37 -28.35 -11.95
N THR A 975 -14.03 -28.26 -11.93
CA THR A 975 -13.15 -28.87 -12.94
C THR A 975 -11.94 -29.65 -12.39
N GLY A 976 -11.77 -29.76 -11.07
CA GLY A 976 -10.85 -30.75 -10.50
C GLY A 976 -9.41 -30.27 -10.36
N LEU A 977 -8.53 -31.20 -9.97
CA LEU A 977 -7.09 -31.04 -9.69
C LEU A 977 -6.21 -30.97 -10.95
N ALA A 978 -6.78 -31.09 -12.15
CA ALA A 978 -6.04 -31.18 -13.41
C ALA A 978 -5.06 -32.37 -13.50
N THR A 979 -5.36 -33.48 -12.81
CA THR A 979 -4.61 -34.74 -12.94
C THR A 979 -4.91 -35.37 -14.32
N GLY A 980 -4.25 -34.89 -15.36
CA GLY A 980 -4.45 -35.31 -16.76
C GLY A 980 -5.42 -34.41 -17.56
N ASP A 981 -5.86 -34.88 -18.73
CA ASP A 981 -6.67 -34.09 -19.66
C ASP A 981 -8.18 -34.29 -19.43
N TYR A 982 -8.75 -33.46 -18.54
CA TYR A 982 -10.18 -33.51 -18.20
C TYR A 982 -11.09 -33.25 -19.41
N LYS A 983 -10.66 -32.36 -20.33
CA LYS A 983 -11.43 -32.04 -21.54
C LYS A 983 -11.46 -33.23 -22.51
N ALA A 984 -10.32 -33.91 -22.70
CA ALA A 984 -10.26 -35.14 -23.50
C ALA A 984 -11.08 -36.27 -22.86
N PHE A 985 -11.04 -36.41 -21.54
CA PHE A 985 -11.86 -37.39 -20.81
C PHE A 985 -13.36 -37.14 -21.00
N LEU A 986 -13.84 -35.91 -20.84
CA LEU A 986 -15.26 -35.59 -21.05
C LEU A 986 -15.72 -35.92 -22.49
N ARG A 987 -14.85 -35.66 -23.48
CA ARG A 987 -15.10 -36.02 -24.89
C ARG A 987 -15.13 -37.52 -25.13
N SER A 988 -14.44 -38.33 -24.31
CA SER A 988 -14.49 -39.79 -24.42
C SER A 988 -15.75 -40.40 -23.80
N GLN A 989 -16.56 -39.62 -23.07
CA GLN A 989 -17.79 -40.09 -22.43
C GLN A 989 -18.98 -39.92 -23.40
N PRO A 990 -19.57 -41.01 -23.92
CA PRO A 990 -20.67 -40.92 -24.89
C PRO A 990 -21.91 -40.22 -24.33
N GLU A 991 -22.10 -40.21 -23.00
CA GLU A 991 -23.27 -39.57 -22.40
C GLU A 991 -23.10 -38.05 -22.20
N LEU A 992 -21.88 -37.52 -22.23
CA LEU A 992 -21.56 -36.12 -21.90
C LEU A 992 -20.92 -35.33 -23.05
N SER A 993 -20.58 -35.96 -24.17
CA SER A 993 -19.77 -35.36 -25.25
C SER A 993 -20.57 -34.69 -26.38
N ASP A 994 -21.89 -34.84 -26.39
CA ASP A 994 -22.73 -34.46 -27.54
C ASP A 994 -23.15 -32.97 -27.57
N LEU A 995 -22.90 -32.23 -26.49
CA LEU A 995 -23.37 -30.85 -26.30
C LEU A 995 -22.23 -29.95 -25.80
N PRO A 996 -22.23 -28.64 -26.14
CA PRO A 996 -21.27 -27.69 -25.61
C PRO A 996 -21.39 -27.55 -24.08
N TYR A 997 -20.31 -27.20 -23.42
CA TYR A 997 -20.20 -27.12 -21.98
C TYR A 997 -20.43 -25.69 -21.44
N THR A 998 -20.99 -25.56 -20.25
CA THR A 998 -20.93 -24.33 -19.44
C THR A 998 -20.32 -24.70 -18.10
N ILE A 999 -19.20 -24.10 -17.74
CA ILE A 999 -18.51 -24.42 -16.51
C ILE A 999 -18.95 -23.42 -15.45
N ILE A 1000 -19.28 -23.90 -14.26
CA ILE A 1000 -19.59 -23.08 -13.10
C ILE A 1000 -18.72 -23.57 -11.95
N ASN A 1001 -17.81 -22.73 -11.48
CA ASN A 1001 -17.06 -23.01 -10.27
C ASN A 1001 -17.85 -22.57 -9.05
N THR A 1002 -17.98 -23.47 -8.07
CA THR A 1002 -18.71 -23.20 -6.83
C THR A 1002 -17.91 -22.33 -5.87
N HIS A 1003 -16.56 -22.44 -5.89
CA HIS A 1003 -15.62 -21.61 -5.14
C HIS A 1003 -14.18 -21.74 -5.67
N ALA A 1004 -13.30 -20.84 -5.25
CA ALA A 1004 -11.88 -20.83 -5.60
C ALA A 1004 -11.04 -21.72 -4.67
N HIS A 1005 -10.93 -23.01 -5.01
CA HIS A 1005 -10.01 -23.96 -4.38
C HIS A 1005 -9.25 -24.78 -5.45
N CYS A 1006 -8.00 -25.17 -5.20
CA CYS A 1006 -7.13 -25.76 -6.23
C CYS A 1006 -7.67 -27.08 -6.79
N ASP A 1007 -8.28 -27.94 -5.99
CA ASP A 1007 -8.96 -29.16 -6.42
C ASP A 1007 -10.34 -28.92 -7.08
N HIS A 1008 -10.86 -27.69 -7.10
CA HIS A 1008 -12.11 -27.34 -7.79
C HIS A 1008 -11.89 -26.60 -9.12
N ILE A 1009 -10.79 -25.85 -9.27
CA ILE A 1009 -10.60 -24.94 -10.41
C ILE A 1009 -9.37 -25.27 -11.28
N SER A 1010 -8.52 -26.22 -10.91
CA SER A 1010 -7.22 -26.41 -11.57
C SER A 1010 -7.33 -26.79 -13.04
N SER A 1011 -8.39 -27.44 -13.51
CA SER A 1011 -8.50 -27.76 -14.95
C SER A 1011 -9.11 -26.64 -15.80
N ASN A 1012 -9.53 -25.52 -15.20
CA ASN A 1012 -10.21 -24.43 -15.93
C ASN A 1012 -9.38 -23.88 -17.11
N PHE A 1013 -8.05 -23.85 -16.99
CA PHE A 1013 -7.16 -23.40 -18.07
C PHE A 1013 -7.33 -24.21 -19.36
N ARG A 1014 -7.73 -25.48 -19.29
CA ARG A 1014 -7.97 -26.34 -20.48
C ARG A 1014 -9.22 -25.92 -21.26
N PHE A 1015 -10.11 -25.17 -20.62
CA PHE A 1015 -11.36 -24.67 -21.19
C PHE A 1015 -11.30 -23.16 -21.51
N SER A 1016 -10.19 -22.50 -21.21
CA SER A 1016 -9.99 -21.05 -21.37
C SER A 1016 -8.63 -20.75 -22.06
N PRO A 1017 -8.44 -21.09 -23.35
CA PRO A 1017 -7.25 -20.66 -24.09
C PRO A 1017 -7.33 -19.16 -24.43
N PRO A 1018 -6.20 -18.44 -24.52
CA PRO A 1018 -6.19 -16.99 -24.76
C PRO A 1018 -6.68 -16.56 -26.14
N GLU A 1019 -6.61 -17.41 -27.18
CA GLU A 1019 -6.93 -17.03 -28.56
C GLU A 1019 -7.54 -18.19 -29.36
N GLY A 1020 -8.84 -18.11 -29.72
CA GLY A 1020 -9.51 -19.01 -30.66
C GLY A 1020 -10.76 -19.73 -30.12
N PRO A 1021 -11.75 -20.04 -30.97
CA PRO A 1021 -13.11 -20.35 -30.54
C PRO A 1021 -13.13 -21.68 -29.78
N VAL A 1022 -13.46 -21.65 -28.50
CA VAL A 1022 -13.82 -22.89 -27.80
C VAL A 1022 -15.22 -23.24 -28.30
N SER A 1023 -15.31 -23.95 -29.44
CA SER A 1023 -16.59 -24.36 -30.03
C SER A 1023 -17.49 -25.16 -29.07
N ASP A 1024 -16.89 -25.67 -28.00
CA ASP A 1024 -17.54 -26.59 -27.06
C ASP A 1024 -17.68 -25.99 -25.66
N VAL A 1025 -17.36 -24.71 -25.41
CA VAL A 1025 -17.58 -24.08 -24.09
C VAL A 1025 -18.27 -22.73 -24.27
N ASN A 1026 -19.52 -22.65 -23.80
CA ASN A 1026 -20.34 -21.45 -23.89
C ASN A 1026 -19.89 -20.40 -22.86
N ASP A 1027 -19.62 -20.81 -21.61
CA ASP A 1027 -19.25 -19.91 -20.52
C ASP A 1027 -18.37 -20.61 -19.47
N LEU A 1028 -17.44 -19.87 -18.87
CA LEU A 1028 -16.70 -20.22 -17.66
C LEU A 1028 -17.07 -19.24 -16.55
N CYS A 1029 -17.97 -19.66 -15.68
CA CYS A 1029 -18.59 -18.85 -14.64
C CYS A 1029 -17.97 -19.10 -13.26
N MET A 1030 -17.98 -18.08 -12.41
CA MET A 1030 -17.64 -18.21 -10.99
C MET A 1030 -18.61 -17.42 -10.12
N GLY A 1031 -18.94 -17.94 -8.95
CA GLY A 1031 -19.75 -17.23 -7.95
C GLY A 1031 -19.02 -16.05 -7.34
N SER A 1032 -19.74 -15.00 -6.91
CA SER A 1032 -19.17 -14.01 -5.98
C SER A 1032 -20.22 -13.34 -5.11
N ALA A 1033 -19.93 -13.26 -3.80
CA ALA A 1033 -20.64 -12.37 -2.87
C ALA A 1033 -20.00 -10.98 -2.76
N ASP A 1034 -18.75 -10.83 -3.20
CA ASP A 1034 -17.96 -9.59 -3.17
C ASP A 1034 -17.48 -9.22 -4.59
N LYS A 1035 -18.09 -8.20 -5.18
CA LYS A 1035 -17.83 -7.80 -6.59
C LYS A 1035 -16.38 -7.34 -6.83
N ASP A 1036 -15.63 -7.07 -5.77
CA ASP A 1036 -14.23 -6.65 -5.83
C ASP A 1036 -13.25 -7.83 -5.61
N PHE A 1037 -13.76 -9.07 -5.45
CA PHE A 1037 -12.91 -10.27 -5.39
C PHE A 1037 -12.26 -10.53 -6.75
N SER A 1038 -10.97 -10.21 -6.85
CA SER A 1038 -10.14 -10.60 -7.99
C SER A 1038 -9.38 -11.88 -7.64
N LEU A 1039 -9.45 -12.92 -8.48
CA LEU A 1039 -8.52 -14.04 -8.42
C LEU A 1039 -7.09 -13.51 -8.62
N GLY A 1040 -6.34 -13.36 -7.54
CA GLY A 1040 -4.89 -13.25 -7.63
C GLY A 1040 -4.32 -14.60 -8.05
N HIS A 1041 -3.25 -14.59 -8.86
CA HIS A 1041 -2.52 -15.81 -9.21
C HIS A 1041 -1.95 -16.54 -7.96
N GLN A 1042 -1.88 -15.85 -6.82
CA GLN A 1042 -1.52 -16.38 -5.50
C GLN A 1042 -2.74 -16.87 -4.68
N ASP A 1043 -3.96 -16.37 -4.91
CA ASP A 1043 -5.13 -16.76 -4.12
C ASP A 1043 -5.66 -18.15 -4.54
N ALA A 1044 -5.45 -18.54 -5.81
CA ALA A 1044 -5.62 -19.92 -6.28
C ALA A 1044 -4.53 -20.88 -5.76
N VAL A 1045 -3.46 -20.33 -5.16
CA VAL A 1045 -2.25 -21.05 -4.75
C VAL A 1045 -2.04 -20.85 -3.25
N LEU A 1046 -2.99 -21.28 -2.43
CA LEU A 1046 -2.85 -21.26 -0.97
C LEU A 1046 -2.82 -22.66 -0.37
N ASP A 1047 -1.74 -23.38 -0.73
CA ASP A 1047 -0.77 -23.95 0.20
C ASP A 1047 0.31 -24.65 -0.65
N PRO A 1048 1.54 -24.11 -0.75
CA PRO A 1048 2.65 -24.77 -1.44
C PRO A 1048 2.88 -26.18 -0.91
N SER A 1049 2.60 -26.48 0.36
CA SER A 1049 2.78 -27.82 0.92
C SER A 1049 1.76 -28.84 0.42
N LEU A 1050 0.50 -28.46 0.17
CA LEU A 1050 -0.52 -29.29 -0.50
C LEU A 1050 -0.27 -29.37 -2.01
N GLY A 1051 0.07 -28.26 -2.66
CA GLY A 1051 0.43 -28.22 -4.08
C GLY A 1051 1.69 -29.04 -4.42
N TYR A 1052 2.69 -29.06 -3.54
CA TYR A 1052 3.89 -29.90 -3.66
C TYR A 1052 3.60 -31.38 -3.36
N LEU A 1053 2.66 -31.68 -2.46
CA LEU A 1053 2.22 -33.06 -2.21
C LEU A 1053 1.42 -33.65 -3.38
N MET A 1054 0.83 -32.81 -4.24
CA MET A 1054 -0.15 -33.21 -5.26
C MET A 1054 0.22 -32.84 -6.71
N ASN A 1055 1.32 -32.10 -6.93
CA ASN A 1055 1.78 -31.66 -8.26
C ASN A 1055 0.71 -30.88 -9.08
N ALA A 1056 -0.25 -30.24 -8.40
CA ALA A 1056 -1.45 -29.64 -9.00
C ALA A 1056 -1.54 -28.14 -8.67
N VAL A 1057 -0.79 -27.30 -9.41
CA VAL A 1057 -0.89 -25.83 -9.32
C VAL A 1057 -1.84 -25.34 -10.41
N PRO A 1058 -2.92 -24.59 -10.08
CA PRO A 1058 -3.82 -24.04 -11.09
C PRO A 1058 -3.06 -23.15 -12.09
N LYS A 1059 -3.12 -23.49 -13.38
CA LYS A 1059 -2.60 -22.62 -14.46
C LYS A 1059 -3.56 -21.44 -14.68
N PRO A 1060 -3.10 -20.29 -15.19
CA PRO A 1060 -3.98 -19.14 -15.45
C PRO A 1060 -5.18 -19.50 -16.34
N PHE A 1061 -6.35 -18.95 -16.02
CA PHE A 1061 -7.58 -19.05 -16.82
C PHE A 1061 -8.40 -17.77 -16.67
N LYS A 1062 -9.30 -17.50 -17.63
CA LYS A 1062 -10.15 -16.30 -17.63
C LYS A 1062 -11.62 -16.67 -17.40
N ILE A 1063 -12.21 -16.13 -16.33
CA ILE A 1063 -13.65 -16.18 -16.08
C ILE A 1063 -14.39 -15.33 -17.12
N THR A 1064 -15.41 -15.89 -17.77
CA THR A 1064 -16.25 -15.18 -18.75
C THR A 1064 -17.38 -14.41 -18.08
N LYS A 1065 -17.91 -14.92 -16.95
CA LYS A 1065 -19.03 -14.31 -16.23
C LYS A 1065 -18.96 -14.56 -14.73
N TRP A 1066 -19.25 -13.53 -13.94
CA TRP A 1066 -19.46 -13.66 -12.50
C TRP A 1066 -20.95 -13.82 -12.21
N LEU A 1067 -21.31 -14.80 -11.38
CA LEU A 1067 -22.67 -15.09 -10.97
C LEU A 1067 -22.96 -14.48 -9.60
N ALA A 1068 -24.09 -13.79 -9.49
CA ALA A 1068 -24.58 -13.17 -8.27
C ALA A 1068 -25.79 -13.92 -7.69
N GLU A 1069 -26.11 -13.64 -6.42
CA GLU A 1069 -27.33 -14.12 -5.77
C GLU A 1069 -28.57 -13.92 -6.66
N GLY A 1070 -29.34 -14.99 -6.88
CA GLY A 1070 -30.58 -14.94 -7.64
C GLY A 1070 -30.41 -15.05 -9.15
N ASP A 1071 -29.18 -15.09 -9.67
CA ASP A 1071 -28.95 -15.41 -11.08
C ASP A 1071 -29.48 -16.82 -11.41
N MET A 1072 -29.90 -16.99 -12.66
CA MET A 1072 -30.36 -18.28 -13.20
C MET A 1072 -29.48 -18.69 -14.37
N VAL A 1073 -28.97 -19.93 -14.32
CA VAL A 1073 -28.29 -20.57 -15.45
C VAL A 1073 -29.21 -21.63 -16.03
N TYR A 1074 -29.84 -21.32 -17.17
CA TYR A 1074 -30.81 -22.19 -17.82
C TYR A 1074 -30.15 -23.44 -18.42
N LEU A 1075 -30.85 -24.57 -18.38
CA LEU A 1075 -30.45 -25.82 -19.06
C LEU A 1075 -30.82 -25.84 -20.55
N ASN A 1076 -31.58 -24.84 -20.99
CA ASN A 1076 -31.97 -24.58 -22.38
C ASN A 1076 -31.98 -23.06 -22.58
N ASP A 1077 -31.02 -22.54 -23.34
CA ASP A 1077 -30.94 -21.10 -23.60
C ASP A 1077 -31.97 -20.64 -24.64
N ALA A 1078 -32.40 -21.54 -25.54
CA ALA A 1078 -33.38 -21.25 -26.57
C ALA A 1078 -34.82 -21.09 -26.02
N GLU A 1079 -35.18 -21.87 -25.01
CA GLU A 1079 -36.48 -21.80 -24.33
C GLU A 1079 -36.29 -21.75 -22.80
N PRO A 1080 -35.98 -20.57 -22.23
CA PRO A 1080 -35.64 -20.44 -20.81
C PRO A 1080 -36.84 -20.75 -19.91
N ASN A 1081 -36.74 -21.84 -19.16
CA ASN A 1081 -37.72 -22.26 -18.16
C ASN A 1081 -37.09 -22.18 -16.76
N PRO A 1082 -37.62 -21.37 -15.82
CA PRO A 1082 -37.10 -21.29 -14.45
C PRO A 1082 -37.11 -22.61 -13.68
N HIS A 1083 -37.96 -23.58 -14.05
CA HIS A 1083 -37.95 -24.93 -13.46
C HIS A 1083 -36.81 -25.81 -14.01
N GLU A 1084 -36.24 -25.46 -15.16
CA GLU A 1084 -35.09 -26.11 -15.81
C GLU A 1084 -33.87 -25.17 -15.82
N ALA A 1085 -33.57 -24.59 -14.66
CA ALA A 1085 -32.43 -23.72 -14.45
C ALA A 1085 -31.74 -24.01 -13.12
N LEU A 1086 -30.45 -23.68 -13.03
CA LEU A 1086 -29.71 -23.60 -11.77
C LEU A 1086 -29.89 -22.22 -11.17
N HIS A 1087 -30.48 -22.17 -9.97
CA HIS A 1087 -30.70 -20.95 -9.20
C HIS A 1087 -29.48 -20.73 -8.30
N VAL A 1088 -28.78 -19.61 -8.50
CA VAL A 1088 -27.57 -19.27 -7.75
C VAL A 1088 -27.93 -18.72 -6.37
N VAL A 1089 -27.32 -19.31 -5.34
CA VAL A 1089 -27.45 -18.88 -3.95
C VAL A 1089 -26.05 -18.63 -3.40
N ASN A 1090 -25.74 -17.43 -2.95
CA ASN A 1090 -24.46 -17.12 -2.31
C ASN A 1090 -24.40 -17.82 -0.95
N LEU A 1091 -23.33 -18.59 -0.75
CA LEU A 1091 -23.04 -19.36 0.46
C LEU A 1091 -21.59 -19.06 0.95
N PRO A 1092 -21.23 -17.78 1.16
CA PRO A 1092 -19.87 -17.40 1.54
C PRO A 1092 -19.48 -17.97 2.91
N GLY A 1093 -18.18 -18.03 3.18
CA GLY A 1093 -17.62 -18.34 4.49
C GLY A 1093 -16.56 -19.44 4.46
N HIS A 1094 -16.72 -20.46 3.60
CA HIS A 1094 -15.62 -21.36 3.23
C HIS A 1094 -14.64 -20.67 2.27
N THR A 1095 -15.17 -19.90 1.32
CA THR A 1095 -14.43 -18.83 0.64
C THR A 1095 -15.37 -17.62 0.49
N PRO A 1096 -14.87 -16.40 0.25
CA PRO A 1096 -15.73 -15.24 -0.02
C PRO A 1096 -16.63 -15.42 -1.25
N ASP A 1097 -16.20 -16.22 -2.22
CA ASP A 1097 -16.84 -16.43 -3.52
C ASP A 1097 -17.75 -17.68 -3.58
N SER A 1098 -17.83 -18.45 -2.48
CA SER A 1098 -18.65 -19.67 -2.40
C SER A 1098 -20.13 -19.44 -2.76
N ILE A 1099 -20.64 -20.25 -3.69
CA ILE A 1099 -22.05 -20.32 -4.10
C ILE A 1099 -22.59 -21.76 -4.03
N GLY A 1100 -23.91 -21.85 -3.91
CA GLY A 1100 -24.68 -23.07 -4.16
C GLY A 1100 -25.55 -22.92 -5.41
N LEU A 1101 -25.80 -24.05 -6.07
CA LEU A 1101 -26.58 -24.13 -7.31
C LEU A 1101 -27.78 -25.04 -7.10
N TYR A 1102 -28.98 -24.45 -6.98
CA TYR A 1102 -30.21 -25.22 -6.78
C TYR A 1102 -30.91 -25.53 -8.10
N MET A 1103 -31.24 -26.79 -8.31
CA MET A 1103 -31.90 -27.32 -9.50
C MET A 1103 -33.31 -27.83 -9.14
N PRO A 1104 -34.38 -27.07 -9.48
CA PRO A 1104 -35.75 -27.42 -9.11
C PRO A 1104 -36.23 -28.75 -9.71
N CYS A 1105 -35.96 -29.00 -10.99
CA CYS A 1105 -36.43 -30.22 -11.68
C CYS A 1105 -35.90 -31.53 -11.08
N GLY A 1106 -34.71 -31.51 -10.47
CA GLY A 1106 -34.14 -32.66 -9.76
C GLY A 1106 -34.20 -32.56 -8.25
N LYS A 1107 -34.83 -31.51 -7.70
CA LYS A 1107 -34.85 -31.18 -6.26
C LYS A 1107 -33.48 -31.35 -5.61
N ARG A 1108 -32.44 -30.81 -6.25
CA ARG A 1108 -31.04 -31.02 -5.89
C ARG A 1108 -30.31 -29.69 -5.76
N ILE A 1109 -29.43 -29.57 -4.77
CA ILE A 1109 -28.54 -28.41 -4.65
C ILE A 1109 -27.08 -28.84 -4.55
N PHE A 1110 -26.22 -28.22 -5.35
CA PHE A 1110 -24.77 -28.40 -5.32
C PHE A 1110 -24.19 -27.33 -4.39
N VAL A 1111 -23.42 -27.72 -3.38
CA VAL A 1111 -23.01 -26.82 -2.28
C VAL A 1111 -21.49 -26.72 -2.08
N GLY A 1112 -20.70 -27.32 -2.99
CA GLY A 1112 -19.24 -27.35 -2.90
C GLY A 1112 -18.76 -27.89 -1.55
N ASP A 1113 -17.82 -27.18 -0.95
CA ASP A 1113 -17.17 -27.49 0.34
C ASP A 1113 -17.91 -26.98 1.58
N LEU A 1114 -19.17 -26.57 1.43
CA LEU A 1114 -19.95 -26.09 2.57
C LEU A 1114 -20.19 -27.20 3.61
N ILE A 1115 -20.29 -28.47 3.20
CA ILE A 1115 -20.64 -29.60 4.07
C ILE A 1115 -19.59 -30.70 3.95
N TYR A 1116 -18.99 -31.06 5.10
CA TYR A 1116 -18.06 -32.19 5.23
C TYR A 1116 -18.61 -33.24 6.22
N ARG A 1117 -18.25 -34.51 6.00
CA ARG A 1117 -18.52 -35.64 6.90
C ARG A 1117 -17.20 -36.35 7.20
N ASN A 1118 -16.91 -36.60 8.48
CA ASN A 1118 -15.67 -37.24 8.92
C ASN A 1118 -14.40 -36.50 8.42
N ALA A 1119 -14.48 -35.18 8.26
CA ALA A 1119 -13.38 -34.26 8.04
C ALA A 1119 -13.65 -32.98 8.84
N ALA A 1120 -12.61 -32.22 9.19
CA ALA A 1120 -12.79 -30.92 9.83
C ALA A 1120 -13.40 -29.93 8.83
N ILE A 1121 -14.24 -29.01 9.28
CA ILE A 1121 -14.71 -27.89 8.46
C ILE A 1121 -13.47 -27.06 8.06
N LEU A 1122 -13.18 -27.00 6.76
CA LEU A 1122 -11.98 -26.36 6.23
C LEU A 1122 -12.17 -24.84 6.19
N LEU A 1123 -11.85 -24.15 7.30
CA LEU A 1123 -11.87 -22.68 7.41
C LEU A 1123 -10.46 -22.12 7.56
N PHE A 1124 -9.58 -22.53 6.65
CA PHE A 1124 -8.18 -22.13 6.68
C PHE A 1124 -7.71 -21.26 5.51
N LEU A 1125 -8.54 -21.08 4.49
CA LEU A 1125 -8.21 -20.19 3.38
C LEU A 1125 -8.38 -18.72 3.75
N ARG A 1126 -7.58 -17.87 3.10
CA ARG A 1126 -7.68 -16.40 3.24
C ARG A 1126 -9.07 -15.94 2.82
N GLY A 1127 -9.76 -15.25 3.72
CA GLY A 1127 -11.14 -14.78 3.48
C GLY A 1127 -12.23 -15.71 4.02
N THR A 1128 -11.87 -16.86 4.61
CA THR A 1128 -12.80 -17.67 5.41
C THR A 1128 -13.31 -16.91 6.63
N ASP A 1129 -14.57 -17.15 6.99
CA ASP A 1129 -15.20 -16.58 8.20
C ASP A 1129 -16.28 -17.54 8.71
N PHE A 1130 -16.11 -18.03 9.95
CA PHE A 1130 -17.03 -19.00 10.55
C PHE A 1130 -18.45 -18.45 10.74
N GLN A 1131 -18.58 -17.17 11.11
CA GLN A 1131 -19.90 -16.56 11.33
C GLN A 1131 -20.63 -16.36 10.00
N VAL A 1132 -19.89 -16.03 8.94
CA VAL A 1132 -20.42 -15.97 7.58
C VAL A 1132 -20.78 -17.37 7.07
N TRP A 1133 -19.92 -18.37 7.28
CA TRP A 1133 -20.20 -19.78 6.93
C TRP A 1133 -21.46 -20.31 7.63
N ARG A 1134 -21.58 -20.04 8.94
CA ARG A 1134 -22.77 -20.39 9.72
C ARG A 1134 -24.02 -19.72 9.15
N SER A 1135 -23.94 -18.44 8.83
CA SER A 1135 -25.06 -17.71 8.22
C SER A 1135 -25.47 -18.35 6.90
N SER A 1136 -24.50 -18.82 6.10
CA SER A 1136 -24.74 -19.55 4.86
C SER A 1136 -25.42 -20.90 5.09
N VAL A 1137 -25.04 -21.67 6.12
CA VAL A 1137 -25.72 -22.93 6.49
C VAL A 1137 -27.18 -22.68 6.89
N HIS A 1138 -27.45 -21.65 7.69
CA HIS A 1138 -28.81 -21.28 8.07
C HIS A 1138 -29.64 -20.83 6.86
N LYS A 1139 -29.05 -19.97 6.03
CA LYS A 1139 -29.65 -19.49 4.79
C LYS A 1139 -29.99 -20.65 3.87
N LEU A 1140 -29.09 -21.62 3.71
CA LEU A 1140 -29.31 -22.81 2.89
C LEU A 1140 -30.48 -23.64 3.42
N LYS A 1141 -30.57 -23.86 4.74
CA LYS A 1141 -31.70 -24.56 5.36
C LYS A 1141 -33.02 -23.86 5.06
N THR A 1142 -33.11 -22.56 5.34
CA THR A 1142 -34.32 -21.78 5.06
C THR A 1142 -34.68 -21.80 3.58
N PHE A 1143 -33.70 -21.63 2.70
CA PHE A 1143 -33.88 -21.65 1.24
C PHE A 1143 -34.50 -22.98 0.75
N VAL A 1144 -34.05 -24.12 1.31
CA VAL A 1144 -34.60 -25.43 0.96
C VAL A 1144 -35.99 -25.65 1.57
N GLU A 1145 -36.21 -25.23 2.82
CA GLU A 1145 -37.51 -25.33 3.51
C GLU A 1145 -38.62 -24.55 2.81
N GLU A 1146 -38.32 -23.36 2.31
CA GLU A 1146 -39.29 -22.50 1.60
C GLU A 1146 -39.67 -23.00 0.20
N ARG A 1147 -38.97 -24.02 -0.31
CA ARG A 1147 -39.16 -24.56 -1.67
C ARG A 1147 -39.71 -25.98 -1.64
N ASP A 1148 -38.87 -26.98 -1.84
CA ASP A 1148 -39.28 -28.40 -1.93
C ASP A 1148 -39.41 -29.08 -0.55
N GLY A 1149 -38.92 -28.43 0.51
CA GLY A 1149 -38.80 -29.00 1.84
C GLY A 1149 -37.57 -29.90 1.97
N LEU A 1150 -37.04 -30.00 3.20
CA LEU A 1150 -35.81 -30.75 3.50
C LEU A 1150 -35.94 -32.26 3.21
N GLU A 1151 -37.13 -32.82 3.34
CA GLU A 1151 -37.37 -34.27 3.10
C GLU A 1151 -37.31 -34.65 1.62
N ASN A 1152 -37.58 -33.69 0.72
CA ASN A 1152 -37.66 -33.94 -0.72
C ASN A 1152 -36.45 -33.40 -1.50
N THR A 1153 -35.45 -32.85 -0.80
CA THR A 1153 -34.30 -32.20 -1.43
C THR A 1153 -33.01 -32.98 -1.16
N THR A 1154 -32.18 -33.13 -2.18
CA THR A 1154 -30.86 -33.78 -2.10
C THR A 1154 -29.73 -32.75 -2.20
N LEU A 1155 -28.76 -32.83 -1.29
CA LEU A 1155 -27.53 -32.04 -1.31
C LEU A 1155 -26.42 -32.83 -2.02
N SER A 1156 -25.73 -32.19 -2.95
CA SER A 1156 -24.54 -32.70 -3.64
C SER A 1156 -23.34 -31.91 -3.13
N CYS A 1157 -22.55 -32.55 -2.28
CA CYS A 1157 -21.43 -31.91 -1.58
C CYS A 1157 -20.12 -32.49 -2.08
N ALA A 1158 -19.10 -31.65 -2.16
CA ALA A 1158 -17.76 -32.08 -2.54
C ALA A 1158 -17.14 -33.02 -1.49
N HIS A 1159 -16.27 -33.92 -1.93
CA HIS A 1159 -15.52 -34.89 -1.13
C HIS A 1159 -16.31 -35.95 -0.34
N ILE A 1160 -17.64 -35.89 -0.30
CA ILE A 1160 -18.47 -36.78 0.52
C ILE A 1160 -19.53 -37.52 -0.31
N ASP A 1161 -20.76 -37.61 0.20
CA ASP A 1161 -21.87 -38.30 -0.44
C ASP A 1161 -22.54 -37.37 -1.48
N PRO A 1162 -22.60 -37.76 -2.76
CA PRO A 1162 -23.30 -36.99 -3.80
C PRO A 1162 -24.83 -37.00 -3.64
N ASN A 1163 -25.40 -37.83 -2.77
CA ASN A 1163 -26.84 -37.99 -2.56
C ASN A 1163 -27.24 -37.78 -1.08
N LEU A 1164 -26.68 -36.76 -0.45
CA LEU A 1164 -26.95 -36.45 0.95
C LEU A 1164 -28.37 -35.88 1.12
N PRO A 1165 -29.24 -36.42 2.01
CA PRO A 1165 -30.56 -35.83 2.23
C PRO A 1165 -30.46 -34.46 2.90
N ALA A 1166 -31.28 -33.48 2.47
CA ALA A 1166 -31.22 -32.11 3.00
C ALA A 1166 -31.66 -32.00 4.47
N THR A 1167 -32.30 -33.04 5.03
CA THR A 1167 -32.56 -33.15 6.47
C THR A 1167 -31.30 -33.07 7.32
N GLU A 1168 -30.11 -33.34 6.76
CA GLU A 1168 -28.81 -33.16 7.43
C GLU A 1168 -28.53 -31.71 7.83
N LEU A 1169 -29.14 -30.73 7.16
CA LEU A 1169 -29.04 -29.31 7.54
C LEU A 1169 -29.64 -29.04 8.92
N ASN A 1170 -30.61 -29.85 9.38
CA ASN A 1170 -31.16 -29.71 10.74
C ASN A 1170 -30.08 -29.98 11.80
N GLU A 1171 -29.33 -31.07 11.61
CA GLU A 1171 -28.26 -31.44 12.53
C GLU A 1171 -27.09 -30.44 12.45
N LEU A 1172 -26.76 -29.95 11.24
CA LEU A 1172 -25.69 -28.98 11.05
C LEU A 1172 -26.03 -27.60 11.63
N VAL A 1173 -27.26 -27.12 11.47
CA VAL A 1173 -27.75 -25.88 12.11
C VAL A 1173 -27.76 -26.03 13.62
N GLN A 1174 -28.28 -27.15 14.13
CA GLN A 1174 -28.28 -27.43 15.57
C GLN A 1174 -26.86 -27.47 16.13
N PHE A 1175 -25.91 -28.08 15.41
CA PHE A 1175 -24.49 -28.08 15.75
C PHE A 1175 -23.92 -26.66 15.82
N CYS A 1176 -24.21 -25.81 14.83
CA CYS A 1176 -23.77 -24.41 14.82
C CYS A 1176 -24.33 -23.62 16.01
N ASP A 1177 -25.62 -23.81 16.33
CA ASP A 1177 -26.28 -23.09 17.42
C ASP A 1177 -25.80 -23.57 18.80
N ASP A 1178 -25.52 -24.86 18.96
CA ASP A 1178 -25.02 -25.41 20.21
C ASP A 1178 -23.57 -24.97 20.48
N ILE A 1179 -22.74 -24.85 19.43
CA ILE A 1179 -21.44 -24.17 19.46
C ILE A 1179 -21.62 -22.73 19.97
N ASP A 1180 -22.56 -22.00 19.38
CA ASP A 1180 -22.83 -20.60 19.71
C ASP A 1180 -23.33 -20.41 21.15
N LEU A 1181 -24.07 -21.37 21.68
CA LEU A 1181 -24.55 -21.37 23.06
C LEU A 1181 -23.51 -21.89 24.05
N GLY A 1182 -22.31 -22.29 23.58
CA GLY A 1182 -21.24 -22.83 24.41
C GLY A 1182 -21.59 -24.17 25.06
N LYS A 1183 -22.48 -24.95 24.44
CA LYS A 1183 -22.89 -26.26 24.98
C LYS A 1183 -21.81 -27.30 24.70
N ASN A 1184 -21.66 -28.25 25.62
CA ASN A 1184 -20.88 -29.45 25.34
C ASN A 1184 -21.64 -30.33 24.34
N LEU A 1185 -21.08 -30.49 23.13
CA LEU A 1185 -21.71 -31.33 22.10
C LEU A 1185 -21.51 -32.82 22.41
N PRO A 1186 -22.50 -33.69 22.08
CA PRO A 1186 -22.34 -35.14 22.17
C PRO A 1186 -21.17 -35.64 21.32
N HIS A 1187 -20.46 -36.66 21.81
CA HIS A 1187 -19.29 -37.27 21.13
C HIS A 1187 -19.61 -37.75 19.71
N GLU A 1188 -20.83 -38.24 19.48
CA GLU A 1188 -21.28 -38.78 18.19
C GLU A 1188 -21.45 -37.71 17.12
N VAL A 1189 -22.13 -36.60 17.44
CA VAL A 1189 -22.30 -35.43 16.54
C VAL A 1189 -20.94 -34.80 16.25
N THR A 1190 -20.12 -34.73 17.28
CA THR A 1190 -18.81 -34.12 17.19
C THR A 1190 -17.86 -34.95 16.30
N ARG A 1191 -17.88 -36.29 16.37
CA ARG A 1191 -17.16 -37.15 15.41
C ARG A 1191 -17.63 -37.00 13.96
N LYS A 1192 -18.91 -36.66 13.75
CA LYS A 1192 -19.52 -36.58 12.42
C LYS A 1192 -19.00 -35.37 11.64
N TYR A 1193 -18.75 -34.25 12.31
CA TYR A 1193 -18.34 -32.97 11.69
C TYR A 1193 -16.96 -32.43 12.14
N LEU A 1194 -16.32 -33.02 13.15
CA LEU A 1194 -14.99 -32.66 13.65
C LEU A 1194 -14.15 -33.93 13.90
N VAL A 1195 -13.09 -34.13 13.13
CA VAL A 1195 -12.22 -35.30 13.31
C VAL A 1195 -11.20 -35.04 14.41
N ASN A 1196 -11.60 -35.23 15.67
CA ASN A 1196 -10.67 -35.65 16.72
C ASN A 1196 -11.43 -36.42 17.82
N LYS A 1197 -10.83 -37.39 18.49
CA LYS A 1197 -11.59 -38.38 19.30
C LYS A 1197 -11.99 -37.92 20.70
N ASP A 1198 -11.87 -36.65 21.07
CA ASP A 1198 -11.79 -36.25 22.49
C ASP A 1198 -12.51 -34.95 22.89
N LEU A 1199 -13.63 -34.58 22.23
CA LEU A 1199 -14.10 -33.18 22.20
C LEU A 1199 -15.02 -32.67 23.36
N GLY A 1200 -14.65 -31.53 24.00
CA GLY A 1200 -15.50 -30.64 24.83
C GLY A 1200 -15.22 -29.13 24.61
N TYR A 1201 -16.17 -28.22 24.91
CA TYR A 1201 -16.17 -26.81 24.44
C TYR A 1201 -16.16 -25.76 25.58
N ILE A 1202 -15.55 -24.57 25.36
CA ILE A 1202 -15.67 -23.36 26.20
C ILE A 1202 -15.87 -22.12 25.31
N LYS A 1203 -16.81 -21.23 25.68
CA LYS A 1203 -17.12 -19.97 24.98
C LYS A 1203 -16.41 -18.79 25.65
N ASP A 1204 -15.74 -17.94 24.88
CA ASP A 1204 -15.17 -16.67 25.38
C ASP A 1204 -15.98 -15.42 24.97
N GLU A 1205 -15.57 -14.25 25.46
CA GLU A 1205 -16.28 -12.96 25.39
C GLU A 1205 -16.40 -12.38 23.96
N TRP A 1206 -15.73 -12.99 22.97
CA TRP A 1206 -15.76 -12.58 21.56
C TRP A 1206 -16.52 -13.54 20.66
N GLY A 1207 -17.16 -14.57 21.24
CA GLY A 1207 -17.91 -15.56 20.49
C GLY A 1207 -17.03 -16.59 19.78
N VAL A 1208 -15.78 -16.75 20.20
CA VAL A 1208 -14.89 -17.79 19.69
C VAL A 1208 -15.14 -19.07 20.49
N VAL A 1209 -15.35 -20.17 19.80
CA VAL A 1209 -15.54 -21.49 20.41
C VAL A 1209 -14.20 -22.18 20.48
N GLU A 1210 -13.59 -22.18 21.67
CA GLU A 1210 -12.35 -22.89 21.92
C GLU A 1210 -12.63 -24.35 22.28
N TRP A 1211 -11.83 -25.24 21.69
CA TRP A 1211 -11.95 -26.66 21.87
C TRP A 1211 -10.90 -27.23 22.85
N LYS A 1212 -11.32 -28.17 23.71
CA LYS A 1212 -10.47 -28.85 24.69
C LYS A 1212 -10.47 -30.37 24.45
N SER A 1213 -9.31 -30.94 24.12
CA SER A 1213 -9.10 -32.39 24.09
C SER A 1213 -8.94 -32.98 25.50
N SER A 1214 -9.19 -34.28 25.64
CA SER A 1214 -8.88 -35.08 26.83
C SER A 1214 -7.38 -35.14 27.16
N SER A 1215 -6.49 -34.72 26.25
CA SER A 1215 -5.04 -34.58 26.45
C SER A 1215 -4.60 -33.18 26.89
N GLY A 1216 -5.52 -32.25 27.11
CA GLY A 1216 -5.25 -30.95 27.74
C GLY A 1216 -4.66 -29.88 26.80
N ASN A 1217 -4.61 -30.14 25.49
CA ASN A 1217 -4.16 -29.18 24.48
C ASN A 1217 -5.35 -28.57 23.73
N TYR A 1218 -5.31 -27.25 23.56
CA TYR A 1218 -6.24 -26.48 22.73
C TYR A 1218 -5.73 -26.43 21.29
N GLU A 1219 -6.60 -26.79 20.34
CA GLU A 1219 -6.42 -26.59 18.89
C GLU A 1219 -7.58 -25.72 18.38
N VAL A 1220 -7.24 -24.70 17.59
CA VAL A 1220 -8.16 -23.69 17.05
C VAL A 1220 -8.65 -24.14 15.68
N LEU A 1221 -9.96 -24.28 15.49
CA LEU A 1221 -10.58 -24.38 14.16
C LEU A 1221 -11.33 -23.08 13.84
N ALA A 1222 -10.57 -22.10 13.37
CA ALA A 1222 -10.97 -20.96 12.54
C ALA A 1222 -9.72 -20.07 12.38
N THR A 1223 -9.06 -20.09 11.22
CA THR A 1223 -7.88 -19.26 11.00
C THR A 1223 -8.22 -18.08 10.09
N ARG A 1224 -8.26 -16.89 10.69
CA ARG A 1224 -8.00 -15.63 9.98
C ARG A 1224 -6.66 -15.08 10.48
N ASP A 1225 -5.58 -15.71 10.03
CA ASP A 1225 -4.23 -15.14 9.93
C ASP A 1225 -3.27 -16.24 9.44
N PHE A 1226 -3.09 -16.35 8.13
CA PHE A 1226 -1.91 -16.99 7.56
C PHE A 1226 -0.86 -15.92 7.31
N SER A 1227 -0.13 -15.56 8.36
CA SER A 1227 1.28 -15.19 8.22
C SER A 1227 2.06 -16.48 7.95
N VAL A 1228 2.69 -16.57 6.79
CA VAL A 1228 3.59 -17.67 6.42
C VAL A 1228 4.62 -17.88 7.53
N ILE A 1229 4.62 -19.09 8.08
CA ILE A 1229 5.73 -19.67 8.83
C ILE A 1229 6.75 -20.13 7.78
N ASP A 1230 8.00 -19.64 7.88
CA ASP A 1230 9.16 -20.11 7.12
C ASP A 1230 9.19 -21.65 7.06
N TYR A 1231 9.23 -22.22 5.85
CA TYR A 1231 10.01 -23.43 5.50
C TYR A 1231 10.26 -23.53 4.00
#